data_AF-A0A2U2SMM6-F1
#
_entry.id   AF-A0A2U2SMM6-F1
#
_cell.length_a   1.000
_cell.length_b   1.000
_cell.length_c   1.000
_cell.angle_alpha   90.00
_cell.angle_beta   90.00
_cell.angle_gamma   90.00
#
_symmetry.space_group_name_H-M   'P 1'
#
loop_
_entity.id
_entity.type
_entity.pdbx_description
1 polymer ?
#
loop_
_entity_poly.entity_id
_entity_poly.type
_entity_poly.pdbx_seq_one_letter_code
_entity_poly.pdbx_strand_id
1 'polypeptide(L)'
;MRSIVFWISFTLVLLAALALTTYRIDEPPWEPGHQSFHMGEYPRNALNYLRYGYLRTGLGLVENLGEDTSQPLTYRVDHQPMLPLLISLAYALFGVHFWCARIFPVLMCLSTSLVTFALAWRLMGNRWLGLLAFAFSVFSPMFLFDGRIPMPKNGVVFFGMLMVFCYWQWLSTAKRTWLYSLFGIAWLAINTNWQAYFTIAALTVHYLWFGERNGKWKHVLFVGVGAVLMLASYFLWTAWLTGGQSIQTQLDIFLFRTGSRINDDYVFTSLEWWQRHIRSAADWLTTPVALLVTIWLALVVRDALARKVSSASSLLLCLFASGVLYNSVFGNSVMIHEFEMWYHFVPLFAIAAAWTLHRPWIGHIGRGIVAVVVLGLFLDETINNYLMRQQGSAAQISAAYFVGDYLHARISSGGRYLTTVIIHPRITPTIADRPFEMVKSLEQLREKLRPEGRYEAFLISNGNDSEPEVRTYLIEHHPRTDLFGYSIFDLTKTGSNVLVENPAISHPVRINFGGVIEYLGHDVESVVYRNDQDIPWWQYYLVRHAELLPQYRTAFHVVNYWRKLVDDATDYRLVTQFDAQRGPAYRLELGYPGLDRLYPTSMWPVGQIVREEFEIAVPRDAPSLVYAMSVAVQKGEQFLLPMDVPLPTDTSGRVRVGSVDIRPRTAPPPLTVPPSPQYPTSVSDGRLTFLGYDFNASVDGATVTTYWQKLAEFPTDYRLGLRLENAFNRIDCSLDSVPTRLWQVGGSYRDSCTFSALLARGVYTLSLVAQLPSNEILDSKDTRVVLPLAWMDHCRAVEDFILLQLGQPDGSAEDEPERVVPSKPWQITYQLRRPQDVEVVIGWTGQSQYDQTRLRVSAYNENWRLGKDKYLTTLVVPRGHPSVSRIKVPAYLARTGDNTLRLTIPPKSLIGWKGWVAKVIPDLELILRDYAPPYAGWVEPDFVQVRLTAPPYRTEEVDEIGHYTPSDLLAALRALEFNYGECEKSAEVHAYAQRLKERVQTLVEMVDWSAPPPDIMALLAEMADPTIWVLVREWLSQQLTANLDTTLVDSNGVAKLRVLGYKLWSPIPNEQGTELRLYFEVLDRVARDYTIF
;
A
#
# COMPACT_ATOMS: atom_id res chain seq x y z
N MET A 1 8.49 36.59 29.69
CA MET A 1 7.53 35.70 28.99
C MET A 1 7.64 35.73 27.47
N ARG A 2 7.34 36.83 26.74
CA ARG A 2 7.34 36.86 25.25
C ARG A 2 8.64 36.36 24.58
N SER A 3 9.81 36.66 25.14
CA SER A 3 11.08 36.16 24.58
C SER A 3 11.30 34.67 24.82
N ILE A 4 10.82 34.14 25.95
CA ILE A 4 10.89 32.72 26.25
C ILE A 4 10.00 31.95 25.28
N VAL A 5 8.75 32.39 25.10
CA VAL A 5 7.82 31.79 24.14
C VAL A 5 8.40 31.80 22.72
N PHE A 6 9.00 32.92 22.31
CA PHE A 6 9.66 33.02 21.00
C PHE A 6 10.73 31.94 20.80
N TRP A 7 11.65 31.79 21.76
CA TRP A 7 12.73 30.81 21.64
C TRP A 7 12.23 29.38 21.73
N ILE A 8 11.22 29.09 22.57
CA ILE A 8 10.56 27.78 22.60
C ILE A 8 9.94 27.47 21.23
N SER A 9 9.15 28.38 20.66
CA SER A 9 8.54 28.19 19.34
C SER A 9 9.59 28.00 18.25
N PHE A 10 10.66 28.79 18.26
CA PHE A 10 11.76 28.67 17.31
C PHE A 10 12.43 27.30 17.41
N THR A 11 12.77 26.85 18.62
CA THR A 11 13.38 25.53 18.86
C THR A 11 12.44 24.40 18.44
N LEU A 12 11.15 24.48 18.75
CA LEU A 12 10.18 23.46 18.33
C LEU A 12 10.05 23.36 16.81
N VAL A 13 9.99 24.50 16.11
CA VAL A 13 9.97 24.51 14.64
C VAL A 13 11.26 23.92 14.07
N LEU A 14 12.42 24.26 14.64
CA LEU A 14 13.71 23.72 14.21
C LEU A 14 13.84 22.21 14.44
N LEU A 15 13.38 21.70 15.60
CA LEU A 15 13.40 20.27 15.90
C LEU A 15 12.43 19.50 15.00
N ALA A 16 11.21 20.01 14.78
CA ALA A 16 10.26 19.42 13.85
C ALA A 16 10.80 19.42 12.41
N ALA A 17 11.44 20.50 11.98
CA ALA A 17 12.11 20.59 10.70
C ALA A 17 13.24 19.55 10.55
N LEU A 18 14.11 19.44 11.56
CA LEU A 18 15.18 18.44 11.57
C LEU A 18 14.57 17.03 11.48
N ALA A 19 13.54 16.73 12.27
CA ALA A 19 12.87 15.44 12.25
C ALA A 19 12.22 15.14 10.89
N LEU A 20 11.58 16.10 10.22
CA LEU A 20 10.95 15.85 8.92
C LEU A 20 11.96 15.76 7.77
N THR A 21 13.02 16.57 7.81
CA THR A 21 14.07 16.58 6.76
C THR A 21 15.03 15.40 6.85
N THR A 22 15.22 14.82 8.04
CA THR A 22 16.04 13.61 8.26
C THR A 22 15.24 12.30 8.22
N TYR A 23 13.92 12.36 8.02
CA TYR A 23 13.16 11.17 7.66
C TYR A 23 13.69 10.57 6.36
N ARG A 24 14.01 9.27 6.37
CA ARG A 24 14.61 8.52 5.27
C ARG A 24 16.04 8.96 4.92
N ILE A 25 16.77 9.53 5.87
CA ILE A 25 18.14 9.99 5.61
C ILE A 25 19.08 8.83 5.24
N ASP A 26 18.81 7.61 5.70
CA ASP A 26 19.63 6.43 5.43
C ASP A 26 19.03 5.49 4.37
N GLU A 27 18.00 5.94 3.65
CA GLU A 27 17.37 5.13 2.61
C GLU A 27 18.39 4.74 1.52
N PRO A 28 18.51 3.46 1.15
CA PRO A 28 19.26 3.06 -0.03
C PRO A 28 18.67 3.67 -1.33
N PRO A 29 19.43 3.70 -2.44
CA PRO A 29 18.99 4.31 -3.68
C PRO A 29 18.01 3.44 -4.49
N TRP A 30 16.99 2.87 -3.84
CA TRP A 30 15.96 2.06 -4.52
C TRP A 30 14.68 2.84 -4.86
N GLU A 31 14.59 4.11 -4.46
CA GLU A 31 13.48 5.01 -4.84
C GLU A 31 13.59 5.40 -6.32
N PRO A 32 12.49 5.57 -7.06
CA PRO A 32 12.55 6.05 -8.43
C PRO A 32 12.94 7.54 -8.54
N GLY A 33 13.31 7.94 -9.74
CA GLY A 33 13.52 9.35 -10.10
C GLY A 33 14.84 9.93 -9.59
N HIS A 34 14.82 11.22 -9.23
CA HIS A 34 16.03 11.98 -8.92
C HIS A 34 16.72 11.57 -7.61
N GLN A 35 15.97 11.03 -6.64
CA GLN A 35 16.51 10.57 -5.36
C GLN A 35 17.61 9.53 -5.57
N SER A 36 17.30 8.42 -6.26
CA SER A 36 18.28 7.36 -6.52
C SER A 36 19.33 7.75 -7.54
N PHE A 37 18.96 8.51 -8.58
CA PHE A 37 19.89 8.98 -9.59
C PHE A 37 21.04 9.79 -8.99
N HIS A 38 20.74 10.76 -8.13
CA HIS A 38 21.77 11.59 -7.49
C HIS A 38 22.50 10.84 -6.36
N MET A 39 21.85 9.89 -5.69
CA MET A 39 22.50 9.00 -4.74
C MET A 39 23.51 8.04 -5.38
N GLY A 40 23.34 7.68 -6.66
CA GLY A 40 24.35 6.95 -7.41
C GLY A 40 25.53 7.81 -7.87
N GLU A 41 25.34 9.12 -8.02
CA GLU A 41 26.35 9.95 -8.68
C GLU A 41 27.31 10.64 -7.70
N TYR A 42 26.79 11.54 -6.87
CA TYR A 42 27.62 12.40 -6.03
C TYR A 42 28.30 11.62 -4.89
N PRO A 43 27.65 10.64 -4.25
CA PRO A 43 28.29 9.69 -3.34
C PRO A 43 29.50 8.98 -3.92
N ARG A 44 29.41 8.53 -5.18
CA ARG A 44 30.53 7.87 -5.88
C ARG A 44 31.70 8.84 -6.09
N ASN A 45 31.41 10.03 -6.60
CA ASN A 45 32.43 11.06 -6.80
C ASN A 45 33.14 11.42 -5.48
N ALA A 46 32.37 11.45 -4.37
CA ALA A 46 32.89 11.70 -3.03
C ALA A 46 33.78 10.56 -2.52
N LEU A 47 33.37 9.30 -2.74
CA LEU A 47 34.18 8.12 -2.43
C LEU A 47 35.51 8.14 -3.18
N ASN A 48 35.50 8.59 -4.44
CA ASN A 48 36.70 8.68 -5.27
C ASN A 48 37.73 9.70 -4.77
N TYR A 49 37.33 10.73 -4.01
CA TYR A 49 38.31 11.58 -3.31
C TYR A 49 39.08 10.83 -2.24
N LEU A 50 38.42 9.95 -1.50
CA LEU A 50 39.07 9.12 -0.48
C LEU A 50 39.92 8.01 -1.12
N ARG A 51 39.45 7.43 -2.24
CA ARG A 51 40.16 6.38 -2.97
C ARG A 51 41.45 6.87 -3.62
N TYR A 52 41.38 7.95 -4.40
CA TYR A 52 42.52 8.42 -5.20
C TYR A 52 43.32 9.53 -4.52
N GLY A 53 42.75 10.18 -3.50
CA GLY A 53 43.33 11.33 -2.80
C GLY A 53 43.00 12.67 -3.46
N TYR A 54 42.63 13.67 -2.65
CA TYR A 54 42.17 15.00 -3.09
C TYR A 54 43.10 15.71 -4.10
N LEU A 55 44.42 15.59 -3.91
CA LEU A 55 45.40 16.23 -4.80
C LEU A 55 45.48 15.53 -6.15
N ARG A 56 45.42 14.19 -6.16
CA ARG A 56 45.53 13.40 -7.38
C ARG A 56 44.31 13.58 -8.28
N THR A 57 43.14 13.73 -7.70
CA THR A 57 41.91 14.05 -8.45
C THR A 57 41.87 15.50 -8.92
N GLY A 58 42.81 16.36 -8.50
CA GLY A 58 42.75 17.80 -8.78
C GLY A 58 41.45 18.45 -8.29
N LEU A 59 40.82 17.86 -7.27
CA LEU A 59 39.47 18.17 -6.78
C LEU A 59 38.35 17.98 -7.82
N GLY A 60 38.60 17.32 -8.95
CA GLY A 60 37.60 17.02 -9.98
C GLY A 60 36.62 15.91 -9.57
N LEU A 61 35.46 15.87 -10.22
CA LEU A 61 34.46 14.81 -10.02
C LEU A 61 34.89 13.55 -10.77
N VAL A 62 35.63 12.67 -10.10
CA VAL A 62 36.15 11.43 -10.71
C VAL A 62 35.04 10.40 -10.88
N GLU A 63 34.90 9.83 -12.08
CA GLU A 63 33.85 8.85 -12.42
C GLU A 63 34.31 7.39 -12.46
N ASN A 64 35.61 7.13 -12.23
CA ASN A 64 36.15 5.77 -12.21
C ASN A 64 35.40 4.88 -11.20
N LEU A 65 35.29 3.59 -11.57
CA LEU A 65 34.69 2.53 -10.76
C LEU A 65 35.79 1.57 -10.28
N GLY A 66 35.59 0.94 -9.12
CA GLY A 66 36.53 -0.04 -8.55
C GLY A 66 37.82 0.55 -7.97
N GLU A 67 38.63 -0.31 -7.37
CA GLU A 67 39.80 0.09 -6.58
C GLU A 67 41.09 0.29 -7.40
N ASP A 68 41.04 0.05 -8.71
CA ASP A 68 42.22 0.16 -9.57
C ASP A 68 42.68 1.63 -9.68
N THR A 69 43.69 1.97 -8.89
CA THR A 69 44.32 3.28 -8.88
C THR A 69 45.36 3.47 -9.98
N SER A 70 45.57 2.51 -10.88
CA SER A 70 46.49 2.68 -12.01
C SER A 70 45.82 3.33 -13.22
N GLN A 71 44.49 3.27 -13.33
CA GLN A 71 43.77 3.76 -14.49
C GLN A 71 43.83 5.29 -14.61
N PRO A 72 43.83 5.82 -15.85
CA PRO A 72 43.61 7.23 -16.09
C PRO A 72 42.28 7.68 -15.46
N LEU A 73 42.31 8.83 -14.78
CA LEU A 73 41.12 9.37 -14.16
C LEU A 73 40.19 9.95 -15.22
N THR A 74 38.94 9.53 -15.20
CA THR A 74 37.85 10.13 -15.98
C THR A 74 37.13 11.13 -15.11
N TYR A 75 36.86 12.31 -15.67
CA TYR A 75 36.25 13.40 -14.92
C TYR A 75 34.93 13.82 -15.54
N ARG A 76 33.98 14.03 -14.65
CA ARG A 76 32.76 14.77 -14.93
C ARG A 76 33.01 16.26 -14.72
N VAL A 77 32.80 17.08 -15.75
CA VAL A 77 33.07 18.52 -15.68
C VAL A 77 31.81 19.37 -15.65
N ASP A 78 30.62 18.82 -15.91
CA ASP A 78 29.37 19.60 -15.99
C ASP A 78 28.80 20.06 -14.64
N HIS A 79 29.43 19.63 -13.54
CA HIS A 79 29.09 20.05 -12.19
C HIS A 79 30.33 20.44 -11.39
N GLN A 80 30.14 21.33 -10.43
CA GLN A 80 31.21 21.80 -9.56
C GLN A 80 31.44 20.87 -8.35
N PRO A 81 32.66 20.83 -7.79
CA PRO A 81 33.07 19.77 -6.87
C PRO A 81 32.63 19.96 -5.42
N MET A 82 32.07 21.11 -5.04
CA MET A 82 31.85 21.45 -3.63
C MET A 82 30.99 20.41 -2.89
N LEU A 83 29.90 19.93 -3.49
CA LEU A 83 29.04 18.97 -2.80
C LEU A 83 29.76 17.62 -2.57
N PRO A 84 30.35 16.95 -3.57
CA PRO A 84 31.12 15.72 -3.34
C PRO A 84 32.29 15.90 -2.37
N LEU A 85 32.94 17.07 -2.33
CA LEU A 85 33.96 17.36 -1.33
C LEU A 85 33.39 17.33 0.09
N LEU A 86 32.24 17.98 0.31
CA LEU A 86 31.55 17.94 1.59
C LEU A 86 31.10 16.52 1.95
N ILE A 87 30.54 15.77 1.02
CA ILE A 87 30.16 14.35 1.25
C ILE A 87 31.40 13.51 1.60
N SER A 88 32.53 13.72 0.93
CA SER A 88 33.76 12.98 1.21
C SER A 88 34.29 13.25 2.61
N LEU A 89 34.09 14.47 3.13
CA LEU A 89 34.41 14.81 4.52
C LEU A 89 33.51 14.05 5.50
N ALA A 90 32.21 13.93 5.21
CA ALA A 90 31.32 13.09 6.01
C ALA A 90 31.76 11.62 5.99
N TYR A 91 32.14 11.10 4.81
CA TYR A 91 32.66 9.73 4.69
C TYR A 91 33.96 9.52 5.46
N ALA A 92 34.88 10.49 5.43
CA ALA A 92 36.13 10.41 6.20
C ALA A 92 35.89 10.40 7.72
N LEU A 93 34.86 11.11 8.19
CA LEU A 93 34.56 11.24 9.62
C LEU A 93 33.71 10.08 10.17
N PHE A 94 32.75 9.59 9.38
CA PHE A 94 31.71 8.68 9.85
C PHE A 94 31.65 7.35 9.10
N GLY A 95 32.47 7.16 8.06
CA GLY A 95 32.38 6.01 7.16
C GLY A 95 31.40 6.23 6.01
N VAL A 96 31.42 5.30 5.05
CA VAL A 96 30.60 5.35 3.84
C VAL A 96 29.21 4.81 4.15
N HIS A 97 28.29 5.71 4.47
CA HIS A 97 26.89 5.41 4.71
C HIS A 97 25.97 6.30 3.86
N PHE A 98 24.75 5.84 3.56
CA PHE A 98 23.81 6.64 2.77
C PHE A 98 23.39 7.92 3.49
N TRP A 99 23.24 7.89 4.81
CA TRP A 99 22.98 9.12 5.57
C TRP A 99 24.12 10.14 5.53
N CYS A 100 25.38 9.70 5.43
CA CYS A 100 26.54 10.59 5.29
C CYS A 100 26.48 11.38 3.97
N ALA A 101 25.97 10.78 2.89
CA ALA A 101 25.75 11.48 1.62
C ALA A 101 24.70 12.60 1.72
N ARG A 102 23.73 12.45 2.63
CA ARG A 102 22.58 13.36 2.77
C ARG A 102 22.73 14.41 3.86
N ILE A 103 23.65 14.22 4.81
CA ILE A 103 23.77 15.11 5.97
C ILE A 103 24.05 16.57 5.59
N PHE A 104 24.98 16.82 4.66
CA PHE A 104 25.29 18.17 4.20
C PHE A 104 24.13 18.82 3.43
N PRO A 105 23.48 18.15 2.47
CA PRO A 105 22.23 18.62 1.88
C PRO A 105 21.19 19.07 2.92
N VAL A 106 20.92 18.23 3.94
CA VAL A 106 19.98 18.56 5.01
C VAL A 106 20.43 19.79 5.79
N LEU A 107 21.71 19.85 6.18
CA LEU A 107 22.28 20.99 6.89
C LEU A 107 22.17 22.29 6.06
N MET A 108 22.40 22.23 4.75
CA MET A 108 22.29 23.39 3.86
C MET A 108 20.83 23.83 3.67
N CYS A 109 19.89 22.88 3.60
CA CYS A 109 18.45 23.18 3.56
C CYS A 109 17.97 23.86 4.86
N LEU A 110 18.32 23.32 6.03
CA LEU A 110 18.00 23.92 7.32
C LEU A 110 18.66 25.30 7.48
N SER A 111 19.93 25.42 7.08
CA SER A 111 20.67 26.67 7.12
C SER A 111 20.08 27.72 6.18
N THR A 112 19.57 27.32 5.01
CA THR A 112 18.82 28.21 4.11
C THR A 112 17.61 28.81 4.83
N SER A 113 16.85 27.97 5.54
CA SER A 113 15.69 28.43 6.32
C SER A 113 16.11 29.35 7.47
N LEU A 114 17.24 29.08 8.15
CA LEU A 114 17.80 29.97 9.18
C LEU A 114 18.27 31.32 8.64
N VAL A 115 18.86 31.35 7.44
CA VAL A 115 19.20 32.61 6.76
C VAL A 115 17.94 33.34 6.33
N THR A 116 16.91 32.62 5.90
CA THR A 116 15.58 33.18 5.58
C THR A 116 14.96 33.85 6.80
N PHE A 117 15.01 33.20 7.97
CA PHE A 117 14.63 33.78 9.26
C PHE A 117 15.39 35.09 9.53
N ALA A 118 16.72 35.05 9.44
CA ALA A 118 17.57 36.18 9.77
C ALA A 118 17.34 37.36 8.82
N LEU A 119 17.21 37.09 7.51
CA LEU A 119 16.92 38.10 6.50
C LEU A 119 15.53 38.70 6.72
N ALA A 120 14.50 37.87 6.89
CA ALA A 120 13.14 38.30 7.19
C ALA A 120 13.07 39.22 8.42
N TRP A 121 13.71 38.81 9.52
CA TRP A 121 13.77 39.61 10.74
C TRP A 121 14.44 40.97 10.50
N ARG A 122 15.55 41.00 9.74
CA ARG A 122 16.28 42.24 9.43
C ARG A 122 15.50 43.16 8.50
N LEU A 123 14.80 42.62 7.51
CA LEU A 123 14.02 43.40 6.56
C LEU A 123 12.74 43.98 7.19
N MET A 124 12.09 43.23 8.09
CA MET A 124 10.79 43.61 8.66
C MET A 124 10.89 44.18 10.09
N GLY A 125 12.06 44.15 10.73
CA GLY A 125 12.26 44.62 12.10
C GLY A 125 11.53 43.81 13.18
N ASN A 126 10.96 42.64 12.84
CA ASN A 126 10.16 41.84 13.74
C ASN A 126 10.54 40.35 13.68
N ARG A 127 11.08 39.84 14.80
CA ARG A 127 11.53 38.44 14.91
C ARG A 127 10.42 37.41 14.75
N TRP A 128 9.17 37.74 15.09
CA TRP A 128 8.03 36.83 14.92
C TRP A 128 7.68 36.60 13.45
N LEU A 129 7.82 37.64 12.62
CA LEU A 129 7.68 37.49 11.16
C LEU A 129 8.86 36.72 10.57
N GLY A 130 10.05 36.92 11.14
CA GLY A 130 11.20 36.06 10.86
C GLY A 130 10.87 34.60 11.12
N LEU A 131 10.31 34.28 12.30
CA LEU A 131 9.91 32.91 12.67
C LEU A 131 8.81 32.37 11.76
N LEU A 132 7.88 33.21 11.30
CA LEU A 132 6.86 32.80 10.35
C LEU A 132 7.44 32.48 8.97
N ALA A 133 8.37 33.30 8.47
CA ALA A 133 9.12 32.99 7.25
C ALA A 133 9.97 31.73 7.41
N PHE A 134 10.56 31.50 8.59
CA PHE A 134 11.26 30.25 8.90
C PHE A 134 10.35 29.04 8.75
N ALA A 135 9.16 29.09 9.36
CA ALA A 135 8.17 28.01 9.30
C ALA A 135 7.69 27.75 7.85
N PHE A 136 7.36 28.80 7.08
CA PHE A 136 6.97 28.64 5.67
C PHE A 136 8.08 28.07 4.79
N SER A 137 9.34 28.44 5.06
CA SER A 137 10.48 27.91 4.33
C SER A 137 10.72 26.44 4.66
N VAL A 138 10.83 26.11 5.95
CA VAL A 138 11.33 24.82 6.39
C VAL A 138 10.30 23.69 6.26
N PHE A 139 9.01 24.02 6.36
CA PHE A 139 7.91 23.10 6.09
C PHE A 139 7.37 23.26 4.66
N SER A 140 8.11 23.87 3.74
CA SER A 140 7.74 23.79 2.33
C SER A 140 7.84 22.33 1.86
N PRO A 141 6.87 21.78 1.11
CA PRO A 141 6.95 20.42 0.57
C PRO A 141 8.26 20.17 -0.17
N MET A 142 8.74 21.17 -0.90
CA MET A 142 9.99 21.17 -1.65
C MET A 142 11.20 20.92 -0.73
N PHE A 143 11.30 21.64 0.39
CA PHE A 143 12.43 21.48 1.33
C PHE A 143 12.37 20.16 2.10
N LEU A 144 11.16 19.70 2.47
CA LEU A 144 11.00 18.43 3.16
C LEU A 144 11.32 17.22 2.27
N PHE A 145 11.01 17.30 0.98
CA PHE A 145 11.24 16.21 0.03
C PHE A 145 12.64 16.24 -0.59
N ASP A 146 13.06 17.38 -1.16
CA ASP A 146 14.32 17.50 -1.91
C ASP A 146 15.51 17.94 -1.05
N GLY A 147 15.27 18.46 0.16
CA GLY A 147 16.31 18.95 1.06
C GLY A 147 17.33 17.88 1.48
N ARG A 148 16.96 16.59 1.38
CA ARG A 148 17.85 15.46 1.67
C ARG A 148 18.57 14.87 0.46
N ILE A 149 18.17 15.20 -0.76
CA ILE A 149 18.81 14.67 -1.96
C ILE A 149 20.24 15.23 -2.00
N PRO A 150 21.28 14.40 -2.27
CA PRO A 150 22.64 14.88 -2.47
C PRO A 150 22.74 15.64 -3.79
N MET A 151 22.18 16.84 -3.85
CA MET A 151 22.19 17.70 -5.03
C MET A 151 22.86 19.05 -4.74
N PRO A 152 23.64 19.62 -5.68
CA PRO A 152 24.30 20.89 -5.46
C PRO A 152 23.33 22.07 -5.24
N LYS A 153 22.07 21.92 -5.65
CA LYS A 153 21.01 22.92 -5.46
C LYS A 153 20.89 23.36 -3.99
N ASN A 154 20.97 22.41 -3.06
CA ASN A 154 20.78 22.69 -1.63
C ASN A 154 21.87 23.65 -1.12
N GLY A 155 23.11 23.44 -1.56
CA GLY A 155 24.23 24.32 -1.23
C GLY A 155 24.17 25.68 -1.94
N VAL A 156 23.87 25.72 -3.25
CA VAL A 156 23.86 27.00 -3.98
C VAL A 156 22.75 27.93 -3.53
N VAL A 157 21.57 27.41 -3.15
CA VAL A 157 20.48 28.24 -2.60
C VAL A 157 20.83 28.74 -1.21
N PHE A 158 21.47 27.92 -0.38
CA PHE A 158 22.00 28.37 0.91
C PHE A 158 22.99 29.54 0.74
N PHE A 159 24.01 29.35 -0.10
CA PHE A 159 25.01 30.39 -0.33
C PHE A 159 24.41 31.61 -1.02
N GLY A 160 23.48 31.44 -1.97
CA GLY A 160 22.75 32.54 -2.60
C GLY A 160 21.95 33.38 -1.59
N MET A 161 21.25 32.74 -0.65
CA MET A 161 20.57 33.46 0.44
C MET A 161 21.54 34.17 1.36
N LEU A 162 22.69 33.56 1.66
CA LEU A 162 23.72 34.18 2.48
C LEU A 162 24.38 35.38 1.75
N MET A 163 24.53 35.32 0.43
CA MET A 163 24.95 36.46 -0.39
C MET A 163 23.96 37.61 -0.28
N VAL A 164 22.66 37.36 -0.45
CA VAL A 164 21.63 38.40 -0.31
C VAL A 164 21.64 38.99 1.11
N PHE A 165 21.83 38.16 2.14
CA PHE A 165 21.97 38.62 3.51
C PHE A 165 23.21 39.51 3.71
N CYS A 166 24.40 39.08 3.27
CA CYS A 166 25.63 39.88 3.37
C CYS A 166 25.54 41.17 2.56
N TYR A 167 24.93 41.13 1.39
CA TYR A 167 24.66 42.30 0.56
C TYR A 167 23.76 43.30 1.30
N TRP A 168 22.66 42.84 1.92
CA TRP A 168 21.79 43.69 2.72
C TRP A 168 22.51 44.31 3.92
N GLN A 169 23.31 43.52 4.64
CA GLN A 169 24.11 44.02 5.77
C GLN A 169 25.15 45.05 5.33
N TRP A 170 25.78 44.83 4.17
CA TRP A 170 26.71 45.80 3.60
C TRP A 170 26.01 47.11 3.24
N LEU A 171 24.86 47.05 2.56
CA LEU A 171 24.06 48.25 2.25
C LEU A 171 23.63 49.00 3.52
N SER A 172 23.21 48.26 4.55
CA SER A 172 22.67 48.84 5.78
C SER A 172 23.73 49.41 6.72
N THR A 173 24.97 48.88 6.69
CA THR A 173 26.01 49.22 7.68
C THR A 173 27.26 49.85 7.06
N ALA A 174 27.41 49.81 5.74
CA ALA A 174 28.59 50.21 4.99
C ALA A 174 29.92 49.55 5.42
N LYS A 175 29.88 48.49 6.27
CA LYS A 175 31.09 47.80 6.74
C LYS A 175 31.67 46.92 5.62
N ARG A 176 32.98 47.08 5.36
CA ARG A 176 33.70 46.31 4.33
C ARG A 176 33.75 44.81 4.60
N THR A 177 33.67 44.39 5.86
CA THR A 177 33.63 42.97 6.24
C THR A 177 32.51 42.24 5.53
N TRP A 178 31.32 42.84 5.42
CA TRP A 178 30.19 42.24 4.71
C TRP A 178 30.38 42.15 3.21
N LEU A 179 31.11 43.10 2.61
CA LEU A 179 31.47 43.04 1.20
C LEU A 179 32.48 41.92 0.93
N TYR A 180 33.49 41.75 1.80
CA TYR A 180 34.45 40.64 1.68
C TYR A 180 33.77 39.29 1.92
N SER A 181 32.86 39.21 2.90
CA SER A 181 32.03 38.02 3.11
C SER A 181 31.18 37.72 1.87
N LEU A 182 30.52 38.72 1.28
CA LEU A 182 29.74 38.55 0.05
C LEU A 182 30.58 37.93 -1.07
N PHE A 183 31.83 38.39 -1.25
CA PHE A 183 32.73 37.84 -2.26
C PHE A 183 33.15 36.39 -1.94
N GLY A 184 33.53 36.11 -0.69
CA GLY A 184 33.90 34.76 -0.26
C GLY A 184 32.74 33.77 -0.41
N ILE A 185 31.52 34.19 -0.08
CA ILE A 185 30.31 33.37 -0.23
C ILE A 185 29.95 33.22 -1.71
N ALA A 186 30.08 34.26 -2.54
CA ALA A 186 29.88 34.15 -3.98
C ALA A 186 30.82 33.11 -4.61
N TRP A 187 32.07 33.07 -4.16
CA TRP A 187 33.02 32.03 -4.57
C TRP A 187 32.54 30.63 -4.19
N LEU A 188 32.07 30.42 -2.96
CA LEU A 188 31.50 29.14 -2.53
C LEU A 188 30.24 28.75 -3.33
N ALA A 189 29.36 29.71 -3.60
CA ALA A 189 28.14 29.51 -4.37
C ALA A 189 28.45 29.07 -5.81
N ILE A 190 29.39 29.75 -6.47
CA ILE A 190 29.84 29.43 -7.83
C ILE A 190 30.51 28.06 -7.91
N ASN A 191 31.30 27.70 -6.89
CA ASN A 191 31.91 26.37 -6.79
C ASN A 191 30.91 25.28 -6.38
N THR A 192 29.65 25.65 -6.16
CA THR A 192 28.57 24.70 -5.89
C THR A 192 27.69 24.49 -7.13
N ASN A 193 27.21 25.57 -7.78
CA ASN A 193 26.36 25.46 -8.97
C ASN A 193 26.31 26.78 -9.78
N TRP A 194 26.03 26.71 -11.09
CA TRP A 194 25.88 27.87 -11.99
C TRP A 194 24.76 28.84 -11.60
N GLN A 195 23.77 28.41 -10.83
CA GLN A 195 22.69 29.27 -10.34
C GLN A 195 23.18 30.53 -9.62
N ALA A 196 24.35 30.47 -8.97
CA ALA A 196 24.95 31.59 -8.27
C ALA A 196 25.17 32.82 -9.16
N TYR A 197 25.48 32.62 -10.45
CA TYR A 197 25.73 33.72 -11.38
C TYR A 197 24.51 34.62 -11.57
N PHE A 198 23.31 34.05 -11.52
CA PHE A 198 22.05 34.80 -11.65
C PHE A 198 21.78 35.66 -10.42
N THR A 199 22.12 35.15 -9.23
CA THR A 199 22.03 35.93 -7.99
C THR A 199 23.01 37.09 -8.01
N ILE A 200 24.26 36.87 -8.47
CA ILE A 200 25.24 37.96 -8.60
C ILE A 200 24.76 39.01 -9.60
N ALA A 201 24.28 38.59 -10.78
CA ALA A 201 23.75 39.50 -11.79
C ALA A 201 22.59 40.34 -11.24
N ALA A 202 21.63 39.68 -10.57
CA ALA A 202 20.49 40.37 -9.96
C ALA A 202 20.91 41.37 -8.88
N LEU A 203 21.84 41.01 -7.99
CA LEU A 203 22.38 41.91 -6.95
C LEU A 203 23.14 43.10 -7.55
N THR A 204 23.86 42.87 -8.65
CA THR A 204 24.59 43.90 -9.39
C THR A 204 23.61 44.92 -10.00
N VAL A 205 22.57 44.44 -10.68
CA VAL A 205 21.50 45.28 -11.23
C VAL A 205 20.76 46.03 -10.12
N HIS A 206 20.43 45.35 -9.03
CA HIS A 206 19.79 45.99 -7.88
C HIS A 206 20.65 47.12 -7.30
N TYR A 207 21.96 46.92 -7.16
CA TYR A 207 22.86 47.97 -6.70
C TYR A 207 22.92 49.16 -7.66
N LEU A 208 22.98 48.92 -8.98
CA LEU A 208 23.01 49.98 -9.98
C LEU A 208 21.73 50.82 -9.97
N TRP A 209 20.58 50.20 -9.68
CA TRP A 209 19.28 50.86 -9.70
C TRP A 209 18.94 51.56 -8.38
N PHE A 210 19.22 50.91 -7.25
CA PHE A 210 18.78 51.36 -5.91
C PHE A 210 19.93 51.79 -4.99
N GLY A 211 21.18 51.52 -5.34
CA GLY A 211 22.33 51.93 -4.55
C GLY A 211 22.55 53.45 -4.59
N GLU A 212 23.08 54.00 -3.50
CA GLU A 212 23.46 55.42 -3.46
C GLU A 212 24.51 55.72 -4.56
N ARG A 213 24.21 56.70 -5.41
CA ARG A 213 25.05 57.12 -6.57
C ARG A 213 26.38 57.81 -6.18
N ASN A 214 26.86 57.62 -4.95
CA ASN A 214 28.02 58.29 -4.36
C ASN A 214 29.39 57.81 -4.91
N GLY A 215 29.54 57.59 -6.23
CA GLY A 215 30.84 57.29 -6.87
C GLY A 215 31.44 55.91 -6.56
N LYS A 216 30.67 55.01 -5.94
CA LYS A 216 31.12 53.68 -5.49
C LYS A 216 31.10 52.60 -6.58
N TRP A 217 31.19 52.98 -7.86
CA TRP A 217 31.14 52.07 -9.02
C TRP A 217 32.20 50.96 -8.97
N LYS A 218 33.34 51.23 -8.30
CA LYS A 218 34.43 50.28 -8.08
C LYS A 218 33.95 48.97 -7.42
N HIS A 219 32.93 49.02 -6.55
CA HIS A 219 32.39 47.82 -5.90
C HIS A 219 31.51 47.00 -6.85
N VAL A 220 30.76 47.66 -7.75
CA VAL A 220 29.99 47.00 -8.81
C VAL A 220 30.95 46.30 -9.77
N LEU A 221 31.99 47.02 -10.20
CA LEU A 221 33.04 46.45 -11.04
C LEU A 221 33.69 45.27 -10.31
N PHE A 222 34.02 45.40 -9.03
CA PHE A 222 34.63 44.32 -8.26
C PHE A 222 33.76 43.07 -8.19
N VAL A 223 32.45 43.20 -7.94
CA VAL A 223 31.51 42.08 -7.88
C VAL A 223 31.27 41.47 -9.28
N GLY A 224 31.02 42.31 -10.29
CA GLY A 224 30.76 41.86 -11.66
C GLY A 224 31.99 41.22 -12.32
N VAL A 225 33.14 41.89 -12.29
CA VAL A 225 34.42 41.34 -12.80
C VAL A 225 34.83 40.13 -11.97
N GLY A 226 34.61 40.16 -10.65
CA GLY A 226 34.86 39.01 -9.78
C GLY A 226 34.13 37.76 -10.24
N ALA A 227 32.83 37.87 -10.57
CA ALA A 227 32.05 36.75 -11.08
C ALA A 227 32.57 36.21 -12.42
N VAL A 228 32.96 37.10 -13.34
CA VAL A 228 33.55 36.71 -14.63
C VAL A 228 34.89 36.00 -14.44
N LEU A 229 35.75 36.52 -13.55
CA LEU A 229 37.04 35.90 -13.22
C LEU A 229 36.84 34.53 -12.55
N MET A 230 35.83 34.38 -11.70
CA MET A 230 35.49 33.09 -11.10
C MET A 230 35.00 32.08 -12.15
N LEU A 231 34.13 32.49 -13.08
CA LEU A 231 33.71 31.65 -14.21
C LEU A 231 34.89 31.25 -15.09
N ALA A 232 35.77 32.20 -15.43
CA ALA A 232 36.98 31.92 -16.17
C ALA A 232 37.89 30.94 -15.42
N SER A 233 38.03 31.10 -14.09
CA SER A 233 38.82 30.17 -13.27
C SER A 233 38.27 28.75 -13.28
N TYR A 234 36.94 28.60 -13.29
CA TYR A 234 36.29 27.30 -13.42
C TYR A 234 36.59 26.64 -14.77
N PHE A 235 36.46 27.38 -15.88
CA PHE A 235 36.79 26.86 -17.21
C PHE A 235 38.28 26.52 -17.36
N LEU A 236 39.17 27.35 -16.80
CA LEU A 236 40.60 27.06 -16.79
C LEU A 236 40.90 25.80 -15.97
N TRP A 237 40.23 25.61 -14.84
CA TRP A 237 40.36 24.41 -14.01
C TRP A 237 39.84 23.16 -14.74
N THR A 238 38.67 23.20 -15.39
CA THR A 238 38.17 22.06 -16.17
C THR A 238 39.09 21.75 -17.36
N ALA A 239 39.59 22.80 -18.03
CA ALA A 239 40.55 22.66 -19.13
C ALA A 239 41.89 22.09 -18.68
N TRP A 240 42.34 22.41 -17.47
CA TRP A 240 43.52 21.81 -16.86
C TRP A 240 43.29 20.33 -16.52
N LEU A 241 42.10 19.96 -16.00
CA LEU A 241 41.78 18.57 -15.63
C LEU A 241 41.64 17.62 -16.81
N THR A 242 40.99 18.06 -17.89
CA THR A 242 40.53 17.18 -18.98
C THR A 242 40.93 17.63 -20.37
N GLY A 243 41.71 18.72 -20.47
CA GLY A 243 42.09 19.34 -21.74
C GLY A 243 41.04 20.31 -22.27
N GLY A 244 41.38 21.00 -23.37
CA GLY A 244 40.57 22.06 -23.96
C GLY A 244 39.18 21.62 -24.45
N GLN A 245 38.98 20.33 -24.75
CA GLN A 245 37.68 19.78 -25.18
C GLN A 245 36.60 19.94 -24.12
N SER A 246 36.96 20.00 -22.84
CA SER A 246 36.02 20.21 -21.74
C SER A 246 35.26 21.53 -21.85
N ILE A 247 35.89 22.58 -22.37
CA ILE A 247 35.22 23.87 -22.60
C ILE A 247 34.08 23.69 -23.62
N GLN A 248 34.32 22.89 -24.66
CA GLN A 248 33.28 22.57 -25.64
C GLN A 248 32.17 21.73 -25.01
N THR A 249 32.50 20.72 -24.21
CA THR A 249 31.52 19.91 -23.47
C THR A 249 30.63 20.79 -22.57
N GLN A 250 31.22 21.77 -21.90
CA GLN A 250 30.49 22.72 -21.05
C GLN A 250 29.58 23.64 -21.87
N LEU A 251 30.07 24.14 -23.00
CA LEU A 251 29.27 24.94 -23.92
C LEU A 251 28.10 24.12 -24.47
N ASP A 252 28.34 22.86 -24.84
CA ASP A 252 27.32 21.95 -25.32
C ASP A 252 26.23 21.70 -24.28
N ILE A 253 26.62 21.48 -23.03
CA ILE A 253 25.68 21.32 -21.91
C ILE A 253 24.94 22.63 -21.64
N PHE A 254 25.62 23.77 -21.65
CA PHE A 254 24.97 25.06 -21.51
C PHE A 254 23.89 25.23 -22.59
N LEU A 255 24.23 25.02 -23.87
CA LEU A 255 23.30 25.12 -25.00
C LEU A 255 22.15 24.10 -24.92
N PHE A 256 22.41 22.90 -24.44
CA PHE A 256 21.36 21.91 -24.18
C PHE A 256 20.41 22.37 -23.07
N ARG A 257 20.95 22.88 -21.96
CA ARG A 257 20.17 23.34 -20.80
C ARG A 257 19.39 24.62 -21.10
N THR A 258 19.87 25.46 -22.03
CA THR A 258 19.13 26.63 -22.51
C THR A 258 18.09 26.30 -23.59
N GLY A 259 18.03 25.06 -24.08
CA GLY A 259 17.18 24.67 -25.20
C GLY A 259 17.62 25.26 -26.55
N SER A 260 18.85 25.77 -26.63
CA SER A 260 19.42 26.33 -27.87
C SER A 260 19.98 25.25 -28.80
N ARG A 261 20.23 24.04 -28.29
CA ARG A 261 20.58 22.86 -29.08
C ARG A 261 19.38 21.92 -29.12
N ILE A 262 18.81 21.73 -30.30
CA ILE A 262 17.77 20.72 -30.52
C ILE A 262 18.44 19.36 -30.43
N ASN A 263 18.12 18.62 -29.38
CA ASN A 263 18.22 17.17 -29.38
C ASN A 263 16.80 16.66 -29.55
N ASP A 264 16.58 15.65 -30.39
CA ASP A 264 15.24 15.25 -30.85
C ASP A 264 14.29 14.86 -29.70
N ASP A 265 14.83 14.54 -28.52
CA ASP A 265 14.06 14.05 -27.36
C ASP A 265 13.50 15.13 -26.42
N TYR A 266 13.98 16.38 -26.46
CA TYR A 266 13.63 17.41 -25.45
C TYR A 266 13.38 18.80 -26.05
N VAL A 267 12.33 18.92 -26.86
CA VAL A 267 11.84 20.20 -27.38
C VAL A 267 10.52 20.54 -26.69
N PHE A 268 10.50 21.63 -25.93
CA PHE A 268 9.30 22.12 -25.26
C PHE A 268 8.86 23.45 -25.87
N THR A 269 7.58 23.56 -26.18
CA THR A 269 6.96 24.85 -26.53
C THR A 269 6.89 25.75 -25.30
N SER A 270 6.86 27.08 -25.50
CA SER A 270 6.65 28.01 -24.39
C SER A 270 5.34 27.76 -23.64
N LEU A 271 4.31 27.24 -24.32
CA LEU A 271 3.05 26.86 -23.68
C LEU A 271 3.22 25.65 -22.77
N GLU A 272 3.87 24.58 -23.22
CA GLU A 272 4.17 23.41 -22.38
C GLU A 272 5.04 23.79 -21.18
N TRP A 273 6.00 24.69 -21.38
CA TRP A 273 6.84 25.24 -20.31
C TRP A 273 5.99 25.95 -19.24
N TRP A 274 5.06 26.82 -19.65
CA TRP A 274 4.14 27.48 -18.73
C TRP A 274 3.18 26.51 -18.04
N GLN A 275 2.61 25.56 -18.78
CA GLN A 275 1.74 24.53 -18.24
C GLN A 275 2.46 23.67 -17.20
N ARG A 276 3.73 23.34 -17.42
CA ARG A 276 4.56 22.62 -16.44
C ARG A 276 4.82 23.49 -15.21
N HIS A 277 5.15 24.77 -15.39
CA HIS A 277 5.32 25.69 -14.26
C HIS A 277 4.08 25.79 -13.39
N ILE A 278 2.91 25.97 -13.99
CA ILE A 278 1.65 26.10 -13.26
C ILE A 278 1.31 24.79 -12.53
N ARG A 279 1.50 23.64 -13.18
CA ARG A 279 1.27 22.32 -12.56
C ARG A 279 2.22 22.09 -11.38
N SER A 280 3.52 22.28 -11.58
CA SER A 280 4.53 22.12 -10.54
C SER A 280 4.40 23.17 -9.42
N ALA A 281 3.86 24.36 -9.70
CA ALA A 281 3.61 25.36 -8.66
C ALA A 281 2.62 24.82 -7.62
N ALA A 282 1.56 24.13 -8.03
CA ALA A 282 0.61 23.54 -7.07
C ALA A 282 1.21 22.38 -6.26
N ASP A 283 2.28 21.76 -6.75
CA ASP A 283 2.95 20.65 -6.06
C ASP A 283 3.78 21.17 -4.90
N TRP A 284 4.50 22.27 -5.18
CA TRP A 284 5.58 22.75 -4.35
C TRP A 284 5.24 24.03 -3.58
N LEU A 285 4.25 24.79 -4.06
CA LEU A 285 3.69 25.96 -3.40
C LEU A 285 2.29 25.62 -2.92
N THR A 286 2.18 25.47 -1.60
CA THR A 286 0.87 25.39 -0.94
C THR A 286 0.00 26.59 -1.32
N THR A 287 -1.29 26.37 -1.49
CA THR A 287 -2.29 27.37 -1.84
C THR A 287 -2.23 28.61 -0.92
N PRO A 288 -2.10 28.52 0.42
CA PRO A 288 -1.99 29.69 1.28
C PRO A 288 -0.76 30.56 0.98
N VAL A 289 0.41 29.95 0.79
CA VAL A 289 1.64 30.68 0.46
C VAL A 289 1.52 31.32 -0.92
N ALA A 290 1.04 30.58 -1.93
CA ALA A 290 0.83 31.11 -3.28
C ALA A 290 -0.10 32.33 -3.28
N LEU A 291 -1.23 32.26 -2.56
CA LEU A 291 -2.17 33.39 -2.43
C LEU A 291 -1.50 34.61 -1.77
N LEU A 292 -0.78 34.41 -0.66
CA LEU A 292 -0.11 35.51 0.05
C LEU A 292 1.01 36.14 -0.77
N VAL A 293 1.72 35.35 -1.58
CA VAL A 293 2.74 35.83 -2.52
C VAL A 293 2.10 36.62 -3.66
N THR A 294 0.98 36.17 -4.21
CA THR A 294 0.24 36.92 -5.25
C THR A 294 -0.25 38.26 -4.71
N ILE A 295 -0.78 38.28 -3.48
CA ILE A 295 -1.16 39.52 -2.79
C ILE A 295 0.06 40.42 -2.59
N TRP A 296 1.19 39.86 -2.12
CA TRP A 296 2.43 40.62 -1.97
C TRP A 296 2.85 41.27 -3.29
N LEU A 297 2.83 40.50 -4.39
CA LEU A 297 3.22 40.99 -5.71
C LEU A 297 2.31 42.13 -6.19
N ALA A 298 0.99 41.99 -6.02
CA ALA A 298 0.02 43.05 -6.34
C ALA A 298 0.29 44.34 -5.53
N LEU A 299 0.62 44.20 -4.25
CA LEU A 299 1.00 45.35 -3.39
C LEU A 299 2.31 45.99 -3.84
N VAL A 300 3.31 45.19 -4.23
CA VAL A 300 4.59 45.70 -4.74
C VAL A 300 4.41 46.41 -6.08
N VAL A 301 3.58 45.88 -6.99
CA VAL A 301 3.24 46.55 -8.26
C VAL A 301 2.55 47.89 -7.99
N ARG A 302 1.56 47.92 -7.10
CA ARG A 302 0.91 49.16 -6.67
C ARG A 302 1.93 50.16 -6.08
N ASP A 303 2.78 49.71 -5.17
CA ASP A 303 3.80 50.54 -4.54
C ASP A 303 4.84 51.02 -5.58
N ALA A 304 5.15 50.22 -6.62
CA ALA A 304 6.02 50.60 -7.73
C ALA A 304 5.40 51.66 -8.64
N LEU A 305 4.14 51.50 -9.02
CA LEU A 305 3.39 52.51 -9.77
C LEU A 305 3.30 53.83 -8.98
N ALA A 306 3.19 53.74 -7.65
CA ALA A 306 3.23 54.88 -6.75
C ALA A 306 4.64 55.41 -6.44
N ARG A 307 5.71 54.79 -6.96
CA ARG A 307 7.13 55.10 -6.68
C ARG A 307 7.49 55.04 -5.17
N LYS A 308 6.86 54.13 -4.43
CA LYS A 308 6.99 53.90 -2.98
C LYS A 308 7.54 52.51 -2.65
N VAL A 309 8.26 51.86 -3.56
CA VAL A 309 8.88 50.54 -3.29
C VAL A 309 9.92 50.71 -2.19
N SER A 310 9.74 49.98 -1.09
CA SER A 310 10.72 49.96 0.00
C SER A 310 12.00 49.25 -0.44
N SER A 311 13.15 49.60 0.15
CA SER A 311 14.43 48.91 -0.11
C SER A 311 14.38 47.41 0.18
N ALA A 312 13.51 46.99 1.10
CA ALA A 312 13.29 45.58 1.39
C ALA A 312 12.48 44.90 0.27
N SER A 313 11.43 45.55 -0.23
CA SER A 313 10.65 45.05 -1.36
C SER A 313 11.50 44.98 -2.64
N SER A 314 12.37 45.95 -2.89
CA SER A 314 13.29 45.91 -4.03
C SER A 314 14.28 44.77 -3.93
N LEU A 315 14.77 44.43 -2.73
CA LEU A 315 15.65 43.28 -2.52
C LEU A 315 14.92 41.95 -2.75
N LEU A 316 13.66 41.83 -2.32
CA LEU A 316 12.85 40.63 -2.61
C LEU A 316 12.55 40.51 -4.11
N LEU A 317 12.29 41.62 -4.81
CA LEU A 317 12.20 41.63 -6.27
C LEU A 317 13.52 41.21 -6.94
N CYS A 318 14.66 41.52 -6.34
CA CYS A 318 15.97 41.06 -6.81
C CYS A 318 16.11 39.53 -6.70
N LEU A 319 15.70 38.93 -5.58
CA LEU A 319 15.63 37.47 -5.43
C LEU A 319 14.66 36.83 -6.45
N PHE A 320 13.49 37.44 -6.64
CA PHE A 320 12.52 37.00 -7.65
C PHE A 320 13.14 37.02 -9.06
N ALA A 321 13.78 38.14 -9.42
CA ALA A 321 14.44 38.30 -10.70
C ALA A 321 15.57 37.27 -10.90
N SER A 322 16.37 36.96 -9.87
CA SER A 322 17.39 35.92 -9.94
C SER A 322 16.79 34.56 -10.32
N GLY A 323 15.68 34.18 -9.70
CA GLY A 323 15.02 32.91 -9.99
C GLY A 323 14.37 32.87 -11.36
N VAL A 324 13.70 33.96 -11.77
CA VAL A 324 13.09 34.06 -13.10
C VAL A 324 14.16 34.02 -14.19
N LEU A 325 15.25 34.78 -14.03
CA LEU A 325 16.35 34.77 -14.99
C LEU A 325 16.95 33.37 -15.14
N TYR A 326 17.14 32.64 -14.05
CA TYR A 326 17.62 31.26 -14.10
C TYR A 326 16.65 30.34 -14.87
N ASN A 327 15.37 30.35 -14.51
CA ASN A 327 14.37 29.49 -15.17
C ASN A 327 14.18 29.83 -16.65
N SER A 328 14.28 31.12 -17.01
CA SER A 328 14.16 31.58 -18.40
C SER A 328 15.38 31.21 -19.23
N VAL A 329 16.59 31.34 -18.68
CA VAL A 329 17.82 30.97 -19.40
C VAL A 329 17.95 29.47 -19.51
N PHE A 330 17.64 28.71 -18.46
CA PHE A 330 17.77 27.26 -18.43
C PHE A 330 16.42 26.53 -18.57
N GLY A 331 15.68 26.89 -19.61
CA GLY A 331 14.35 26.36 -19.88
C GLY A 331 14.30 24.83 -19.92
N ASN A 332 15.25 24.17 -20.59
CA ASN A 332 15.30 22.70 -20.63
C ASN A 332 15.66 22.10 -19.27
N SER A 333 16.55 22.74 -18.51
CA SER A 333 16.95 22.23 -17.19
C SER A 333 15.77 22.14 -16.23
N VAL A 334 14.97 23.21 -16.15
CA VAL A 334 13.79 23.25 -15.26
C VAL A 334 12.66 22.32 -15.72
N MET A 335 12.61 21.97 -17.01
CA MET A 335 11.65 20.99 -17.53
C MET A 335 12.06 19.55 -17.19
N ILE A 336 13.35 19.25 -17.29
CA ILE A 336 13.91 17.93 -16.95
C ILE A 336 13.92 17.72 -15.43
N HIS A 337 14.22 18.77 -14.66
CA HIS A 337 14.38 18.72 -13.20
C HIS A 337 13.37 19.65 -12.53
N GLU A 338 12.21 19.12 -12.16
CA GLU A 338 11.13 19.93 -11.58
C GLU A 338 11.51 20.66 -10.28
N PHE A 339 12.43 20.09 -9.50
CA PHE A 339 12.97 20.74 -8.30
C PHE A 339 13.79 21.98 -8.64
N GLU A 340 14.46 22.04 -9.79
CA GLU A 340 15.23 23.20 -10.19
C GLU A 340 14.36 24.43 -10.41
N MET A 341 13.09 24.21 -10.76
CA MET A 341 12.12 25.25 -11.08
C MET A 341 11.73 26.10 -9.87
N TRP A 342 11.50 25.46 -8.71
CA TRP A 342 10.87 26.13 -7.55
C TRP A 342 11.75 26.21 -6.30
N TYR A 343 12.79 25.37 -6.17
CA TYR A 343 13.58 25.27 -4.94
C TYR A 343 14.24 26.61 -4.54
N HIS A 344 14.77 27.40 -5.48
CA HIS A 344 15.37 28.71 -5.17
C HIS A 344 14.35 29.82 -4.85
N PHE A 345 13.06 29.60 -5.14
CA PHE A 345 12.01 30.56 -4.79
C PHE A 345 11.45 30.35 -3.38
N VAL A 346 11.66 29.19 -2.75
CA VAL A 346 11.11 28.87 -1.42
C VAL A 346 11.45 29.96 -0.37
N PRO A 347 12.72 30.42 -0.23
CA PRO A 347 13.05 31.48 0.72
C PRO A 347 12.33 32.80 0.43
N LEU A 348 12.26 33.19 -0.84
CA LEU A 348 11.57 34.40 -1.27
C LEU A 348 10.09 34.34 -0.91
N PHE A 349 9.42 33.26 -1.27
CA PHE A 349 7.98 33.09 -1.05
C PHE A 349 7.64 33.01 0.43
N ALA A 350 8.49 32.38 1.24
CA ALA A 350 8.36 32.39 2.68
C ALA A 350 8.43 33.80 3.28
N ILE A 351 9.40 34.62 2.85
CA ILE A 351 9.53 36.01 3.32
C ILE A 351 8.35 36.86 2.83
N ALA A 352 7.98 36.74 1.55
CA ALA A 352 6.87 37.50 0.95
C ALA A 352 5.52 37.16 1.61
N ALA A 353 5.25 35.88 1.88
CA ALA A 353 4.04 35.44 2.58
C ALA A 353 3.98 35.99 4.00
N ALA A 354 5.08 35.90 4.76
CA ALA A 354 5.16 36.48 6.11
C ALA A 354 4.99 38.01 6.08
N TRP A 355 5.52 38.69 5.06
CA TRP A 355 5.38 40.13 4.87
C TRP A 355 3.91 40.54 4.65
N THR A 356 3.18 39.82 3.80
CA THR A 356 1.76 40.10 3.50
C THR A 356 0.92 40.09 4.77
N LEU A 357 1.17 39.13 5.65
CA LEU A 357 0.46 39.00 6.93
C LEU A 357 0.78 40.12 7.93
N HIS A 358 1.89 40.84 7.75
CA HIS A 358 2.25 41.96 8.61
C HIS A 358 1.49 43.27 8.30
N ARG A 359 0.93 43.39 7.09
CA ARG A 359 0.35 44.66 6.61
C ARG A 359 -0.81 45.14 7.52
N PRO A 360 -1.01 46.47 7.62
CA PRO A 360 -1.87 47.08 8.64
C PRO A 360 -3.37 46.80 8.49
N TRP A 361 -3.82 46.37 7.31
CA TRP A 361 -5.22 46.08 6.97
C TRP A 361 -5.88 44.96 7.79
N ILE A 362 -5.08 44.12 8.45
CA ILE A 362 -5.56 43.10 9.37
C ILE A 362 -5.32 43.68 10.77
N GLY A 363 -6.38 43.89 11.55
CA GLY A 363 -6.26 44.39 12.93
C GLY A 363 -5.35 43.50 13.77
N HIS A 364 -4.75 44.01 14.85
CA HIS A 364 -3.75 43.26 15.63
C HIS A 364 -4.22 41.88 16.12
N ILE A 365 -5.46 41.78 16.59
CA ILE A 365 -6.09 40.49 16.99
C ILE A 365 -6.34 39.61 15.77
N GLY A 366 -6.85 40.20 14.69
CA GLY A 366 -7.05 39.52 13.41
C GLY A 366 -5.76 38.92 12.85
N ARG A 367 -4.59 39.56 13.05
CA ARG A 367 -3.30 39.05 12.52
C ARG A 367 -2.92 37.73 13.18
N GLY A 368 -3.14 37.60 14.48
CA GLY A 368 -2.86 36.36 15.19
C GLY A 368 -3.74 35.22 14.66
N ILE A 369 -5.05 35.46 14.54
CA ILE A 369 -6.01 34.46 14.06
C ILE A 369 -5.72 34.08 12.61
N VAL A 370 -5.57 35.06 11.72
CA VAL A 370 -5.27 34.81 10.30
C VAL A 370 -3.94 34.07 10.14
N ALA A 371 -2.91 34.42 10.90
CA ALA A 371 -1.63 33.71 10.84
C ALA A 371 -1.75 32.25 11.30
N VAL A 372 -2.52 31.97 12.36
CA VAL A 372 -2.76 30.59 12.83
C VAL A 372 -3.56 29.79 11.81
N VAL A 373 -4.63 30.36 11.23
CA VAL A 373 -5.44 29.68 10.21
C VAL A 373 -4.61 29.41 8.95
N VAL A 374 -3.86 30.39 8.45
CA VAL A 374 -2.97 30.23 7.30
C VAL A 374 -1.91 29.17 7.58
N LEU A 375 -1.29 29.19 8.76
CA LEU A 375 -0.29 28.20 9.13
C LEU A 375 -0.89 26.79 9.23
N GLY A 376 -2.10 26.65 9.77
CA GLY A 376 -2.82 25.37 9.83
C GLY A 376 -3.11 24.80 8.43
N LEU A 377 -3.65 25.63 7.53
CA LEU A 377 -3.90 25.24 6.13
C LEU A 377 -2.61 24.91 5.39
N PHE A 378 -1.55 25.69 5.62
CA PHE A 378 -0.23 25.46 5.05
C PHE A 378 0.34 24.11 5.50
N LEU A 379 0.31 23.81 6.80
CA LEU A 379 0.82 22.56 7.34
C LEU A 379 0.01 21.35 6.87
N ASP A 380 -1.32 21.46 6.81
CA ASP A 380 -2.18 20.40 6.27
C ASP A 380 -1.85 20.10 4.81
N GLU A 381 -1.77 21.12 3.95
CA GLU A 381 -1.43 20.94 2.54
C GLU A 381 0.01 20.43 2.37
N THR A 382 0.95 20.90 3.20
CA THR A 382 2.32 20.37 3.23
C THR A 382 2.35 18.89 3.57
N ILE A 383 1.67 18.47 4.64
CA ILE A 383 1.65 17.06 5.07
C ILE A 383 1.04 16.20 3.96
N ASN A 384 -0.07 16.65 3.36
CA ASN A 384 -0.72 15.93 2.26
C ASN A 384 0.18 15.80 1.02
N ASN A 385 0.84 16.88 0.59
CA ASN A 385 1.75 16.85 -0.56
C ASN A 385 2.99 15.99 -0.27
N TYR A 386 3.55 16.11 0.94
CA TYR A 386 4.67 15.29 1.39
C TYR A 386 4.31 13.81 1.39
N LEU A 387 3.23 13.41 2.07
CA LEU A 387 2.79 12.02 2.15
C LEU A 387 2.47 11.43 0.78
N MET A 388 1.86 12.21 -0.12
CA MET A 388 1.59 11.81 -1.50
C MET A 388 2.89 11.50 -2.25
N ARG A 389 3.89 12.37 -2.16
CA ARG A 389 5.20 12.16 -2.79
C ARG A 389 5.95 10.98 -2.17
N GLN A 390 5.82 10.78 -0.86
CA GLN A 390 6.31 9.55 -0.23
C GLN A 390 5.57 8.34 -0.81
N GLN A 391 4.24 8.30 -0.84
CA GLN A 391 3.48 7.15 -1.38
C GLN A 391 3.86 6.78 -2.83
N GLY A 392 4.17 7.76 -3.69
CA GLY A 392 4.66 7.50 -5.05
C GLY A 392 6.07 6.88 -5.14
N SER A 393 6.87 6.97 -4.08
CA SER A 393 8.23 6.40 -4.00
C SER A 393 8.24 4.94 -3.54
N ALA A 394 7.46 4.08 -4.21
CA ALA A 394 7.63 2.63 -4.03
C ALA A 394 9.08 2.24 -4.39
N ALA A 395 9.66 1.24 -3.73
CA ALA A 395 11.01 0.74 -3.99
C ALA A 395 11.13 0.00 -5.34
N GLN A 396 10.74 0.66 -6.43
CA GLN A 396 10.65 0.11 -7.78
C GLN A 396 12.02 -0.28 -8.35
N ILE A 397 13.10 0.28 -7.80
CA ILE A 397 14.47 0.05 -8.27
C ILE A 397 15.29 -0.76 -7.25
N SER A 398 14.60 -1.46 -6.32
CA SER A 398 15.26 -2.31 -5.32
C SER A 398 16.14 -3.39 -5.96
N ALA A 399 15.70 -3.95 -7.10
CA ALA A 399 16.49 -4.90 -7.88
C ALA A 399 17.88 -4.35 -8.27
N ALA A 400 17.97 -3.09 -8.71
CA ALA A 400 19.26 -2.48 -9.09
C ALA A 400 20.23 -2.36 -7.92
N TYR A 401 19.68 -2.09 -6.73
CA TYR A 401 20.43 -2.03 -5.48
C TYR A 401 20.93 -3.44 -5.08
N PHE A 402 20.04 -4.43 -4.99
CA PHE A 402 20.42 -5.79 -4.59
C PHE A 402 21.38 -6.45 -5.59
N VAL A 403 21.17 -6.27 -6.89
CA VAL A 403 22.12 -6.74 -7.91
C VAL A 403 23.46 -6.05 -7.77
N GLY A 404 23.47 -4.73 -7.54
CA GLY A 404 24.72 -4.00 -7.28
C GLY A 404 25.45 -4.53 -6.05
N ASP A 405 24.73 -4.72 -4.95
CA ASP A 405 25.27 -5.21 -3.68
C ASP A 405 25.82 -6.64 -3.80
N TYR A 406 25.09 -7.51 -4.49
CA TYR A 406 25.54 -8.86 -4.81
C TYR A 406 26.82 -8.86 -5.66
N LEU A 407 26.87 -8.04 -6.71
CA LEU A 407 28.07 -7.91 -7.56
C LEU A 407 29.26 -7.37 -6.77
N HIS A 408 29.04 -6.39 -5.88
CA HIS A 408 30.07 -5.86 -4.99
C HIS A 408 30.66 -6.95 -4.09
N ALA A 409 29.80 -7.77 -3.48
CA ALA A 409 30.22 -8.86 -2.61
C ALA A 409 30.88 -10.03 -3.38
N ARG A 410 30.43 -10.30 -4.61
CA ARG A 410 30.87 -11.46 -5.40
C ARG A 410 32.17 -11.23 -6.15
N ILE A 411 32.36 -10.04 -6.70
CA ILE A 411 33.50 -9.70 -7.55
C ILE A 411 34.61 -9.14 -6.68
N SER A 412 35.82 -9.66 -6.85
CA SER A 412 37.01 -9.18 -6.16
C SER A 412 37.23 -7.67 -6.39
N SER A 413 37.93 -6.99 -5.50
CA SER A 413 38.01 -5.52 -5.58
C SER A 413 38.72 -4.97 -6.84
N GLY A 414 39.56 -5.80 -7.47
CA GLY A 414 40.18 -5.53 -8.78
C GLY A 414 39.48 -6.25 -9.95
N GLY A 415 38.42 -7.01 -9.68
CA GLY A 415 37.65 -7.75 -10.66
C GLY A 415 36.71 -6.87 -11.48
N ARG A 416 36.29 -7.38 -12.64
CA ARG A 416 35.38 -6.70 -13.57
C ARG A 416 34.22 -7.62 -13.91
N TYR A 417 33.13 -7.06 -14.44
CA TYR A 417 32.02 -7.86 -14.98
C TYR A 417 31.62 -7.45 -16.39
N LEU A 418 30.99 -8.36 -17.10
CA LEU A 418 30.37 -8.12 -18.40
C LEU A 418 28.87 -7.96 -18.21
N THR A 419 28.21 -7.22 -19.11
CA THR A 419 26.74 -7.12 -19.06
C THR A 419 26.14 -6.86 -20.44
N THR A 420 24.92 -7.36 -20.69
CA THR A 420 24.12 -6.95 -21.86
C THR A 420 23.19 -5.79 -21.55
N VAL A 421 22.94 -5.53 -20.28
CA VAL A 421 21.96 -4.55 -19.82
C VAL A 421 22.56 -3.60 -18.79
N ILE A 422 21.92 -2.45 -18.67
CA ILE A 422 22.20 -1.51 -17.61
C ILE A 422 20.90 -1.36 -16.84
N ILE A 423 20.74 -2.14 -15.76
CA ILE A 423 19.52 -2.18 -14.91
C ILE A 423 19.10 -0.75 -14.54
N HIS A 424 20.07 0.00 -14.02
CA HIS A 424 19.97 1.44 -13.90
C HIS A 424 21.37 2.04 -14.06
N PRO A 425 21.57 3.00 -14.99
CA PRO A 425 22.89 3.46 -15.44
C PRO A 425 23.78 4.07 -14.37
N ARG A 426 23.21 4.41 -13.22
CA ARG A 426 23.94 5.06 -12.13
C ARG A 426 23.82 4.37 -10.78
N ILE A 427 22.89 3.43 -10.61
CA ILE A 427 22.70 2.79 -9.30
C ILE A 427 23.52 1.51 -9.26
N THR A 428 23.24 0.57 -10.17
CA THR A 428 23.94 -0.73 -10.18
C THR A 428 25.45 -0.56 -10.30
N PRO A 429 26.00 0.26 -11.22
CA PRO A 429 27.45 0.41 -11.29
C PRO A 429 28.06 1.07 -10.05
N THR A 430 27.30 1.95 -9.38
CA THR A 430 27.78 2.65 -8.18
C THR A 430 27.77 1.77 -6.96
N ILE A 431 26.72 0.97 -6.78
CA ILE A 431 26.61 0.04 -5.66
C ILE A 431 27.56 -1.13 -5.86
N ALA A 432 27.64 -1.68 -7.08
CA ALA A 432 28.64 -2.69 -7.43
C ALA A 432 30.04 -2.15 -7.21
N ASP A 433 30.29 -0.91 -7.66
CA ASP A 433 31.60 -0.27 -7.64
C ASP A 433 32.67 -1.20 -8.24
N ARG A 434 32.34 -1.78 -9.39
CA ARG A 434 33.22 -2.62 -10.20
C ARG A 434 33.19 -2.10 -11.64
N PRO A 435 34.33 -2.07 -12.34
CA PRO A 435 34.34 -1.76 -13.75
C PRO A 435 33.54 -2.80 -14.53
N PHE A 436 32.84 -2.36 -15.57
CA PHE A 436 32.08 -3.25 -16.43
C PHE A 436 32.27 -2.93 -17.91
N GLU A 437 31.97 -3.91 -18.76
CA GLU A 437 31.91 -3.72 -20.21
C GLU A 437 30.61 -4.28 -20.78
N MET A 438 30.05 -3.58 -21.78
CA MET A 438 28.85 -4.02 -22.48
C MET A 438 29.21 -5.06 -23.54
N VAL A 439 28.40 -6.11 -23.63
CA VAL A 439 28.51 -7.15 -24.65
C VAL A 439 27.19 -7.21 -25.41
N LYS A 440 27.24 -7.18 -26.74
CA LYS A 440 26.04 -7.23 -27.60
C LYS A 440 25.87 -8.55 -28.32
N SER A 441 26.96 -9.28 -28.58
CA SER A 441 26.93 -10.53 -29.32
C SER A 441 27.81 -11.61 -28.72
N LEU A 442 27.57 -12.87 -29.14
CA LEU A 442 28.36 -14.02 -28.68
C LEU A 442 29.83 -13.93 -29.10
N GLU A 443 30.12 -13.35 -30.28
CA GLU A 443 31.50 -13.14 -30.72
C GLU A 443 32.25 -12.18 -29.78
N GLN A 444 31.62 -11.07 -29.40
CA GLN A 444 32.17 -10.13 -28.42
C GLN A 444 32.37 -10.79 -27.06
N LEU A 445 31.41 -11.61 -26.61
CA LEU A 445 31.56 -12.35 -25.36
C LEU A 445 32.81 -13.25 -25.39
N ARG A 446 32.94 -14.07 -26.44
CA ARG A 446 34.08 -14.99 -26.60
C ARG A 446 35.41 -14.27 -26.71
N GLU A 447 35.45 -13.11 -27.36
CA GLU A 447 36.64 -12.27 -27.42
C GLU A 447 37.04 -11.79 -26.02
N LYS A 448 36.08 -11.33 -25.22
CA LYS A 448 36.31 -10.80 -23.86
C LYS A 448 36.63 -11.87 -22.82
N LEU A 449 36.19 -13.11 -23.03
CA LEU A 449 36.51 -14.26 -22.18
C LEU A 449 37.90 -14.88 -22.46
N ARG A 450 38.66 -14.36 -23.43
CA ARG A 450 40.06 -14.79 -23.63
C ARG A 450 40.89 -14.53 -22.37
N PRO A 451 41.98 -15.28 -22.11
CA PRO A 451 42.72 -15.29 -20.83
C PRO A 451 43.22 -13.93 -20.33
N GLU A 452 43.32 -12.94 -21.21
CA GLU A 452 43.74 -11.57 -20.90
C GLU A 452 42.64 -10.77 -20.17
N GLY A 453 41.36 -11.16 -20.31
CA GLY A 453 40.22 -10.53 -19.66
C GLY A 453 39.97 -11.05 -18.24
N ARG A 454 40.25 -10.23 -17.23
CA ARG A 454 39.89 -10.51 -15.82
C ARG A 454 38.42 -10.20 -15.52
N TYR A 455 37.50 -10.92 -16.16
CA TYR A 455 36.06 -10.83 -15.86
C TYR A 455 35.64 -11.96 -14.93
N GLU A 456 34.96 -11.62 -13.84
CA GLU A 456 34.55 -12.59 -12.82
C GLU A 456 33.05 -12.88 -12.85
N ALA A 457 32.26 -11.97 -13.42
CA ALA A 457 30.82 -12.15 -13.54
C ALA A 457 30.25 -11.64 -14.87
N PHE A 458 29.09 -12.18 -15.25
CA PHE A 458 28.27 -11.67 -16.36
C PHE A 458 26.85 -11.37 -15.86
N LEU A 459 26.37 -10.15 -16.05
CA LEU A 459 25.01 -9.72 -15.70
C LEU A 459 24.11 -9.67 -16.95
N ILE A 460 22.90 -10.19 -16.84
CA ILE A 460 21.91 -10.16 -17.93
C ILE A 460 20.51 -9.97 -17.35
N SER A 461 19.68 -9.19 -18.05
CA SER A 461 18.23 -9.14 -17.81
C SER A 461 17.64 -10.48 -18.24
N ASN A 462 16.73 -11.04 -17.46
CA ASN A 462 16.07 -12.27 -17.88
C ASN A 462 15.12 -12.02 -19.07
N GLY A 463 14.80 -10.75 -19.39
CA GLY A 463 14.04 -10.37 -20.58
C GLY A 463 14.77 -10.62 -21.92
N ASN A 464 14.09 -10.26 -23.01
CA ASN A 464 14.59 -10.46 -24.38
C ASN A 464 15.60 -9.40 -24.86
N ASP A 465 16.34 -8.79 -23.95
CA ASP A 465 17.23 -7.66 -24.22
C ASP A 465 18.59 -8.07 -24.83
N SER A 466 18.80 -9.36 -25.09
CA SER A 466 20.06 -9.94 -25.52
C SER A 466 19.89 -11.01 -26.60
N GLU A 467 20.93 -11.25 -27.40
CA GLU A 467 20.94 -12.32 -28.41
C GLU A 467 20.71 -13.70 -27.74
N PRO A 468 19.80 -14.55 -28.27
CA PRO A 468 19.59 -15.91 -27.77
C PRO A 468 20.89 -16.73 -27.64
N GLU A 469 21.83 -16.54 -28.57
CA GLU A 469 23.13 -17.23 -28.61
C GLU A 469 24.01 -16.88 -27.41
N VAL A 470 23.97 -15.62 -26.94
CA VAL A 470 24.68 -15.19 -25.72
C VAL A 470 24.09 -15.88 -24.50
N ARG A 471 22.75 -15.93 -24.41
CA ARG A 471 22.03 -16.56 -23.30
C ARG A 471 22.32 -18.07 -23.23
N THR A 472 22.19 -18.77 -24.35
CA THR A 472 22.49 -20.21 -24.46
C THR A 472 23.93 -20.48 -24.05
N TYR A 473 24.89 -19.72 -24.57
CA TYR A 473 26.30 -19.93 -24.24
C TYR A 473 26.57 -19.77 -22.74
N LEU A 474 26.07 -18.69 -22.11
CA LEU A 474 26.25 -18.47 -20.67
C LEU A 474 25.65 -19.60 -19.84
N ILE A 475 24.46 -20.05 -20.20
CA ILE A 475 23.76 -21.14 -19.51
C ILE A 475 24.50 -22.45 -19.65
N GLU A 476 25.04 -22.78 -20.82
CA GLU A 476 25.76 -24.03 -21.05
C GLU A 476 27.13 -24.07 -20.33
N HIS A 477 27.78 -22.92 -20.16
CA HIS A 477 29.20 -22.88 -19.79
C HIS A 477 29.50 -22.32 -18.40
N HIS A 478 28.55 -21.62 -17.75
CA HIS A 478 28.81 -20.93 -16.48
C HIS A 478 27.72 -21.14 -15.43
N PRO A 479 28.06 -21.17 -14.13
CA PRO A 479 27.06 -21.20 -13.07
C PRO A 479 26.29 -19.88 -12.98
N ARG A 480 24.98 -19.97 -12.78
CA ARG A 480 24.03 -18.87 -12.68
C ARG A 480 23.52 -18.70 -11.25
N THR A 481 23.31 -17.45 -10.85
CA THR A 481 22.46 -17.05 -9.72
C THR A 481 21.38 -16.11 -10.24
N ASP A 482 20.13 -16.33 -9.84
CA ASP A 482 19.01 -15.44 -10.16
C ASP A 482 18.74 -14.46 -9.03
N LEU A 483 18.49 -13.20 -9.37
CA LEU A 483 18.26 -12.13 -8.41
C LEU A 483 17.33 -11.06 -9.00
N PHE A 484 16.08 -11.03 -8.55
CA PHE A 484 15.05 -10.03 -8.92
C PHE A 484 14.87 -9.82 -10.44
N GLY A 485 14.80 -10.89 -11.22
CA GLY A 485 14.61 -10.80 -12.68
C GLY A 485 15.90 -10.55 -13.47
N TYR A 486 17.05 -10.71 -12.81
CA TYR A 486 18.37 -10.64 -13.41
C TYR A 486 19.15 -11.91 -13.11
N SER A 487 19.93 -12.36 -14.08
CA SER A 487 20.84 -13.48 -13.92
C SER A 487 22.27 -13.01 -13.88
N ILE A 488 23.01 -13.55 -12.92
CA ILE A 488 24.42 -13.27 -12.70
C ILE A 488 25.18 -14.59 -12.88
N PHE A 489 26.04 -14.66 -13.90
CA PHE A 489 26.87 -15.83 -14.17
C PHE A 489 28.26 -15.65 -13.57
N ASP A 490 28.79 -16.69 -12.94
CA ASP A 490 30.15 -16.73 -12.42
C ASP A 490 31.13 -17.16 -13.51
N LEU A 491 31.87 -16.20 -14.05
CA LEU A 491 32.83 -16.43 -15.14
C LEU A 491 34.13 -17.06 -14.65
N THR A 492 34.36 -17.11 -13.33
CA THR A 492 35.55 -17.76 -12.74
C THR A 492 35.42 -19.28 -12.68
N LYS A 493 34.21 -19.80 -12.91
CA LYS A 493 33.89 -21.23 -12.89
C LYS A 493 33.38 -21.67 -14.26
N THR A 494 33.69 -22.92 -14.60
CA THR A 494 33.20 -23.59 -15.80
C THR A 494 32.14 -24.63 -15.44
N GLY A 495 31.21 -24.84 -16.37
CA GLY A 495 30.09 -25.77 -16.22
C GLY A 495 28.80 -25.06 -15.83
N SER A 496 27.69 -25.69 -16.20
CA SER A 496 26.35 -25.19 -15.88
C SER A 496 25.85 -25.75 -14.55
N ASN A 497 25.21 -24.90 -13.73
CA ASN A 497 24.32 -25.35 -12.65
C ASN A 497 22.84 -25.22 -13.05
N VAL A 498 22.56 -24.90 -14.31
CA VAL A 498 21.22 -24.80 -14.89
C VAL A 498 20.93 -26.04 -15.72
N LEU A 499 21.86 -26.47 -16.57
CA LEU A 499 21.73 -27.68 -17.36
C LEU A 499 22.33 -28.86 -16.59
N VAL A 500 21.52 -29.87 -16.30
CA VAL A 500 21.91 -31.01 -15.48
C VAL A 500 21.56 -32.31 -16.21
N GLU A 501 22.39 -33.34 -16.16
CA GLU A 501 22.06 -34.62 -16.83
C GLU A 501 21.33 -35.59 -15.90
N ASN A 502 21.83 -35.73 -14.67
CA ASN A 502 21.30 -36.63 -13.65
C ASN A 502 21.27 -35.93 -12.29
N PRO A 503 20.39 -34.92 -12.10
CA PRO A 503 20.34 -34.19 -10.85
C PRO A 503 19.92 -35.10 -9.69
N ALA A 504 20.59 -34.96 -8.54
CA ALA A 504 20.09 -35.49 -7.28
C ALA A 504 18.95 -34.57 -6.81
N ILE A 505 17.70 -34.97 -7.10
CA ILE A 505 16.50 -34.23 -6.71
C ILE A 505 16.05 -34.74 -5.34
N SER A 506 15.88 -33.85 -4.36
CA SER A 506 15.48 -34.22 -3.00
C SER A 506 14.04 -34.75 -2.95
N HIS A 507 13.15 -34.16 -3.75
CA HIS A 507 11.74 -34.57 -3.88
C HIS A 507 11.43 -34.92 -5.34
N PRO A 508 11.87 -36.10 -5.84
CA PRO A 508 11.66 -36.49 -7.22
C PRO A 508 10.18 -36.82 -7.46
N VAL A 509 9.57 -36.15 -8.44
CA VAL A 509 8.17 -36.32 -8.83
C VAL A 509 8.06 -36.13 -10.33
N ARG A 510 7.61 -37.16 -11.07
CA ARG A 510 7.48 -37.08 -12.53
C ARG A 510 6.05 -36.73 -12.94
N ILE A 511 5.87 -35.61 -13.62
CA ILE A 511 4.58 -35.17 -14.14
C ILE A 511 4.75 -34.76 -15.59
N ASN A 512 4.01 -35.40 -16.48
CA ASN A 512 3.98 -35.05 -17.90
C ASN A 512 2.83 -34.10 -18.19
N PHE A 513 3.12 -32.87 -18.61
CA PHE A 513 2.11 -31.89 -18.99
C PHE A 513 1.89 -31.91 -20.50
N GLY A 514 0.75 -32.44 -20.94
CA GLY A 514 0.33 -32.46 -22.35
C GLY A 514 1.29 -33.16 -23.33
N GLY A 515 2.22 -33.98 -22.84
CA GLY A 515 3.20 -34.69 -23.66
C GLY A 515 4.41 -33.85 -24.07
N VAL A 516 4.50 -32.59 -23.62
CA VAL A 516 5.48 -31.61 -24.14
C VAL A 516 6.57 -31.23 -23.13
N ILE A 517 6.20 -31.11 -21.85
CA ILE A 517 7.11 -30.75 -20.74
C ILE A 517 6.89 -31.74 -19.60
N GLU A 518 7.98 -32.29 -19.08
CA GLU A 518 8.01 -33.16 -17.90
C GLU A 518 8.61 -32.40 -16.71
N TYR A 519 7.86 -32.31 -15.61
CA TYR A 519 8.43 -31.93 -14.31
C TYR A 519 9.06 -33.15 -13.67
N LEU A 520 10.28 -33.04 -13.14
CA LEU A 520 11.05 -34.14 -12.55
C LEU A 520 11.11 -34.10 -11.03
N GLY A 521 10.75 -32.97 -10.42
CA GLY A 521 10.74 -32.76 -8.97
C GLY A 521 11.31 -31.41 -8.56
N HIS A 522 11.55 -31.23 -7.26
CA HIS A 522 12.06 -29.98 -6.70
C HIS A 522 12.95 -30.18 -5.47
N ASP A 523 13.73 -29.13 -5.20
CA ASP A 523 14.32 -28.85 -3.90
C ASP A 523 13.73 -27.56 -3.35
N VAL A 524 13.20 -27.61 -2.14
CA VAL A 524 12.70 -26.45 -1.42
C VAL A 524 13.04 -26.62 0.05
N GLU A 525 13.36 -25.52 0.71
CA GLU A 525 13.47 -25.51 2.17
C GLU A 525 12.12 -25.94 2.75
N SER A 526 12.12 -27.04 3.52
CA SER A 526 10.87 -27.53 4.12
C SER A 526 10.36 -26.61 5.23
N VAL A 527 11.25 -25.84 5.87
CA VAL A 527 10.94 -24.91 6.95
C VAL A 527 11.70 -23.61 6.76
N VAL A 528 10.97 -22.49 6.77
CA VAL A 528 11.52 -21.14 6.64
C VAL A 528 11.12 -20.36 7.89
N TYR A 529 12.12 -19.91 8.65
CA TYR A 529 11.86 -19.08 9.82
C TYR A 529 11.74 -17.63 9.40
N ARG A 530 10.60 -17.02 9.73
CA ARG A 530 10.39 -15.60 9.52
C ARG A 530 11.39 -14.82 10.33
N ASN A 531 11.87 -13.75 9.72
CA ASN A 531 12.65 -12.77 10.42
C ASN A 531 11.72 -11.81 11.16
N ASP A 532 11.07 -12.32 12.21
CA ASP A 532 10.13 -11.55 13.03
C ASP A 532 10.85 -10.59 14.00
N GLN A 533 12.07 -10.16 13.66
CA GLN A 533 12.67 -9.05 14.40
C GLN A 533 11.76 -7.85 14.24
N ASP A 534 11.19 -7.39 15.36
CA ASP A 534 10.47 -6.14 15.40
C ASP A 534 11.36 -5.05 14.84
N ILE A 535 11.00 -4.56 13.65
CA ILE A 535 11.69 -3.44 13.05
C ILE A 535 11.37 -2.24 13.94
N PRO A 536 12.35 -1.70 14.67
CA PRO A 536 12.07 -0.63 15.59
C PRO A 536 11.62 0.60 14.80
N TRP A 537 10.72 1.40 15.38
CA TRP A 537 10.14 2.57 14.70
C TRP A 537 11.19 3.53 14.13
N TRP A 538 12.36 3.64 14.76
CA TRP A 538 13.44 4.51 14.30
C TRP A 538 14.10 3.97 13.02
N GLN A 539 14.10 2.65 12.79
CA GLN A 539 14.58 2.08 11.53
C GLN A 539 13.62 2.44 10.40
N TYR A 540 12.31 2.35 10.61
CA TYR A 540 11.30 2.84 9.67
C TYR A 540 11.41 4.34 9.39
N TYR A 541 11.85 5.09 10.39
CA TYR A 541 12.11 6.51 10.24
C TYR A 541 13.36 6.80 9.40
N LEU A 542 14.45 6.04 9.57
CA LEU A 542 15.70 6.22 8.81
C LEU A 542 15.66 5.58 7.42
N VAL A 543 14.94 4.47 7.28
CA VAL A 543 14.75 3.66 6.08
C VAL A 543 13.27 3.26 6.05
N ARG A 544 12.46 3.93 5.24
CA ARG A 544 11.02 3.68 5.17
C ARG A 544 10.72 2.25 4.75
N HIS A 545 11.52 1.70 3.84
CA HIS A 545 11.41 0.32 3.38
C HIS A 545 12.34 -0.61 4.16
N ALA A 546 12.39 -0.45 5.48
CA ALA A 546 13.23 -1.28 6.35
C ALA A 546 12.93 -2.78 6.18
N GLU A 547 11.69 -3.15 5.84
CA GLU A 547 11.29 -4.52 5.52
C GLU A 547 12.05 -5.15 4.34
N LEU A 548 12.64 -4.32 3.45
CA LEU A 548 13.44 -4.80 2.34
C LEU A 548 14.89 -5.06 2.72
N LEU A 549 15.36 -4.54 3.86
CA LEU A 549 16.75 -4.75 4.25
C LEU A 549 17.01 -6.24 4.46
N PRO A 550 18.18 -6.77 4.05
CA PRO A 550 18.47 -8.21 4.11
C PRO A 550 18.23 -8.83 5.50
N GLN A 551 18.50 -8.09 6.57
CA GLN A 551 18.30 -8.54 7.94
C GLN A 551 16.85 -8.54 8.46
N TYR A 552 15.87 -8.09 7.66
CA TYR A 552 14.43 -8.16 8.00
C TYR A 552 13.62 -8.90 6.93
N ARG A 553 14.20 -9.12 5.76
CA ARG A 553 13.58 -9.86 4.67
C ARG A 553 13.51 -11.34 5.03
N THR A 554 12.33 -11.93 4.84
CA THR A 554 12.14 -13.39 4.86
C THR A 554 12.03 -13.85 3.42
N ALA A 555 12.90 -14.78 3.02
CA ALA A 555 12.85 -15.38 1.69
C ALA A 555 13.31 -16.83 1.79
N PHE A 556 12.97 -17.64 0.77
CA PHE A 556 13.43 -19.02 0.66
C PHE A 556 13.70 -19.39 -0.78
N HIS A 557 14.60 -20.37 -0.98
CA HIS A 557 14.98 -20.82 -2.31
C HIS A 557 14.13 -22.01 -2.76
N VAL A 558 13.78 -21.99 -4.05
CA VAL A 558 13.09 -23.08 -4.73
C VAL A 558 13.88 -23.45 -5.96
N VAL A 559 14.10 -24.75 -6.14
CA VAL A 559 14.73 -25.33 -7.32
C VAL A 559 13.75 -26.30 -7.95
N ASN A 560 13.37 -26.05 -9.20
CA ASN A 560 12.56 -26.96 -10.00
C ASN A 560 13.42 -27.65 -11.06
N TYR A 561 13.06 -28.88 -11.40
CA TYR A 561 13.70 -29.63 -12.47
C TYR A 561 12.68 -29.95 -13.56
N TRP A 562 12.94 -29.45 -14.76
CA TRP A 562 12.04 -29.58 -15.91
C TRP A 562 12.77 -30.26 -17.07
N ARG A 563 12.07 -31.04 -17.88
CA ARG A 563 12.59 -31.67 -19.09
C ARG A 563 11.67 -31.42 -20.27
N LYS A 564 12.22 -31.07 -21.44
CA LYS A 564 11.43 -30.97 -22.68
C LYS A 564 11.30 -32.34 -23.35
N LEU A 565 10.09 -32.67 -23.81
CA LEU A 565 9.77 -33.98 -24.39
C LEU A 565 9.58 -33.95 -25.91
N VAL A 566 9.21 -32.80 -26.47
CA VAL A 566 8.90 -32.64 -27.89
C VAL A 566 9.74 -31.52 -28.49
N ASP A 567 10.21 -31.71 -29.71
CA ASP A 567 10.92 -30.67 -30.46
C ASP A 567 9.90 -29.72 -31.10
N ASP A 568 9.54 -28.66 -30.38
CA ASP A 568 8.72 -27.58 -30.89
C ASP A 568 9.28 -26.19 -30.54
N ALA A 569 8.85 -25.19 -31.32
CA ALA A 569 9.22 -23.80 -31.14
C ALA A 569 8.29 -23.06 -30.17
N THR A 570 7.46 -23.77 -29.40
CA THR A 570 6.49 -23.15 -28.48
C THR A 570 7.18 -22.76 -27.18
N ASP A 571 6.93 -21.52 -26.75
CA ASP A 571 7.29 -21.08 -25.40
C ASP A 571 6.15 -21.39 -24.43
N TYR A 572 6.45 -22.28 -23.48
CA TYR A 572 5.57 -22.68 -22.41
C TYR A 572 5.90 -21.86 -21.16
N ARG A 573 4.85 -21.39 -20.47
CA ARG A 573 4.97 -20.74 -19.18
C ARG A 573 4.95 -21.76 -18.05
N LEU A 574 6.07 -21.86 -17.35
CA LEU A 574 6.26 -22.72 -16.19
C LEU A 574 5.78 -21.94 -14.97
N VAL A 575 4.83 -22.51 -14.24
CA VAL A 575 4.19 -21.86 -13.09
C VAL A 575 4.57 -22.63 -11.85
N THR A 576 5.11 -21.94 -10.85
CA THR A 576 5.28 -22.44 -9.49
C THR A 576 4.49 -21.57 -8.55
N GLN A 577 3.59 -22.18 -7.80
CA GLN A 577 2.64 -21.47 -6.97
C GLN A 577 2.67 -22.06 -5.56
N PHE A 578 2.67 -21.19 -4.56
CA PHE A 578 2.59 -21.55 -3.15
C PHE A 578 1.29 -21.00 -2.58
N ASP A 579 0.33 -21.88 -2.35
CA ASP A 579 -0.95 -21.51 -1.73
C ASP A 579 -0.91 -21.86 -0.25
N ALA A 580 -1.19 -20.90 0.62
CA ALA A 580 -1.41 -21.22 2.03
C ALA A 580 -2.55 -22.25 2.16
N GLN A 581 -2.46 -23.12 3.17
CA GLN A 581 -3.55 -24.05 3.47
C GLN A 581 -4.91 -23.35 3.64
N ARG A 582 -4.94 -22.08 4.06
CA ARG A 582 -6.16 -21.28 4.22
C ARG A 582 -6.77 -20.73 2.92
N GLY A 583 -6.24 -21.11 1.76
CA GLY A 583 -6.78 -20.74 0.45
C GLY A 583 -5.94 -19.69 -0.30
N PRO A 584 -6.42 -19.24 -1.46
CA PRO A 584 -5.65 -18.43 -2.41
C PRO A 584 -5.41 -16.99 -1.94
N ALA A 585 -6.01 -16.55 -0.83
CA ALA A 585 -5.81 -15.22 -0.26
C ALA A 585 -4.34 -14.93 0.10
N TYR A 586 -3.58 -15.98 0.43
CA TYR A 586 -2.14 -15.89 0.68
C TYR A 586 -1.41 -16.78 -0.33
N ARG A 587 -1.40 -16.32 -1.58
CA ARG A 587 -0.68 -16.96 -2.68
C ARG A 587 0.65 -16.26 -2.92
N LEU A 588 1.73 -17.04 -2.91
CA LEU A 588 3.04 -16.63 -3.43
C LEU A 588 3.18 -17.27 -4.80
N GLU A 589 2.94 -16.50 -5.86
CA GLU A 589 2.98 -17.00 -7.24
C GLU A 589 4.21 -16.49 -7.97
N LEU A 590 4.88 -17.40 -8.67
CA LEU A 590 5.92 -17.11 -9.64
C LEU A 590 5.61 -17.86 -10.93
N GLY A 591 5.41 -17.13 -12.03
CA GLY A 591 5.09 -17.76 -13.31
C GLY A 591 5.78 -17.06 -14.47
N TYR A 592 6.65 -17.79 -15.18
CA TYR A 592 7.51 -17.25 -16.24
C TYR A 592 7.69 -18.25 -17.42
N PRO A 593 7.92 -17.79 -18.66
CA PRO A 593 8.16 -18.68 -19.81
C PRO A 593 9.60 -19.19 -19.88
N GLY A 594 9.82 -20.40 -19.35
CA GLY A 594 11.16 -20.93 -19.07
C GLY A 594 11.94 -20.04 -18.09
N LEU A 595 13.16 -20.45 -17.72
CA LEU A 595 14.08 -19.86 -16.74
C LEU A 595 14.01 -18.32 -16.60
N ASP A 596 12.95 -17.83 -15.97
CA ASP A 596 12.48 -16.43 -16.00
C ASP A 596 12.57 -15.69 -17.37
N ARG A 597 12.20 -16.30 -18.51
CA ARG A 597 12.38 -15.74 -19.88
C ARG A 597 13.82 -15.72 -20.41
N LEU A 598 14.82 -15.96 -19.57
CA LEU A 598 16.23 -15.96 -20.01
C LEU A 598 16.50 -17.11 -20.97
N TYR A 599 15.91 -18.27 -20.70
CA TYR A 599 16.05 -19.49 -21.50
C TYR A 599 14.68 -20.12 -21.73
N PRO A 600 13.91 -19.55 -22.68
CA PRO A 600 12.55 -19.98 -22.93
C PRO A 600 12.53 -21.43 -23.46
N THR A 601 11.43 -22.14 -23.25
CA THR A 601 11.34 -23.58 -23.54
C THR A 601 11.51 -23.91 -25.02
N SER A 602 11.23 -22.98 -25.95
CA SER A 602 11.52 -23.18 -27.38
C SER A 602 13.01 -23.44 -27.65
N MET A 603 13.91 -22.94 -26.79
CA MET A 603 15.35 -23.10 -26.93
C MET A 603 15.90 -24.40 -26.32
N TRP A 604 15.08 -25.16 -25.59
CA TRP A 604 15.52 -26.39 -24.96
C TRP A 604 15.57 -27.51 -26.02
N PRO A 605 16.67 -28.26 -26.14
CA PRO A 605 16.69 -29.52 -26.88
C PRO A 605 15.80 -30.57 -26.20
N VAL A 606 15.27 -31.50 -26.98
CA VAL A 606 14.52 -32.64 -26.44
C VAL A 606 15.40 -33.45 -25.49
N GLY A 607 14.85 -33.79 -24.33
CA GLY A 607 15.54 -34.53 -23.27
C GLY A 607 16.40 -33.68 -22.34
N GLN A 608 16.68 -32.41 -22.68
CA GLN A 608 17.45 -31.51 -21.82
C GLN A 608 16.71 -31.28 -20.50
N ILE A 609 17.43 -31.41 -19.38
CA ILE A 609 16.90 -31.09 -18.06
C ILE A 609 17.41 -29.71 -17.63
N VAL A 610 16.48 -28.83 -17.29
CA VAL A 610 16.72 -27.48 -16.80
C VAL A 610 16.41 -27.43 -15.31
N ARG A 611 17.42 -27.11 -14.52
CA ARG A 611 17.40 -26.74 -13.11
C ARG A 611 17.09 -25.24 -13.01
N GLU A 612 15.88 -24.94 -12.60
CA GLU A 612 15.38 -23.58 -12.42
C GLU A 612 15.41 -23.22 -10.94
N GLU A 613 16.28 -22.28 -10.56
CA GLU A 613 16.42 -21.77 -9.19
C GLU A 613 15.95 -20.33 -9.11
N PHE A 614 15.13 -20.03 -8.09
CA PHE A 614 14.70 -18.67 -7.76
C PHE A 614 14.45 -18.52 -6.26
N GLU A 615 14.44 -17.27 -5.81
CA GLU A 615 14.19 -16.88 -4.42
C GLU A 615 12.79 -16.28 -4.28
N ILE A 616 11.98 -16.82 -3.37
CA ILE A 616 10.64 -16.33 -3.07
C ILE A 616 10.70 -15.42 -1.86
N ALA A 617 10.40 -14.13 -2.05
CA ALA A 617 10.19 -13.22 -0.94
C ALA A 617 8.85 -13.54 -0.25
N VAL A 618 8.87 -13.72 1.06
CA VAL A 618 7.67 -13.91 1.89
C VAL A 618 7.21 -12.53 2.36
N PRO A 619 6.01 -12.06 1.94
CA PRO A 619 5.46 -10.80 2.42
C PRO A 619 5.39 -10.74 3.96
N ARG A 620 5.56 -9.54 4.52
CA ARG A 620 5.52 -9.35 5.99
C ARG A 620 4.14 -9.65 6.59
N ASP A 621 3.08 -9.50 5.80
CA ASP A 621 1.70 -9.84 6.16
C ASP A 621 1.32 -11.30 5.85
N ALA A 622 2.20 -12.07 5.19
CA ALA A 622 1.96 -13.49 4.94
C ALA A 622 1.95 -14.26 6.28
N PRO A 623 0.89 -15.00 6.61
CA PRO A 623 0.79 -15.72 7.88
C PRO A 623 1.85 -16.84 7.95
N SER A 624 2.25 -17.18 9.16
CA SER A 624 3.09 -18.37 9.37
C SER A 624 2.22 -19.60 9.13
N LEU A 625 2.29 -20.21 7.95
CA LEU A 625 1.47 -21.37 7.58
C LEU A 625 2.31 -22.36 6.78
N VAL A 626 1.75 -23.54 6.57
CA VAL A 626 2.24 -24.43 5.51
C VAL A 626 1.66 -23.95 4.18
N TYR A 627 2.53 -23.67 3.23
CA TYR A 627 2.17 -23.30 1.87
C TYR A 627 2.36 -24.52 0.98
N ALA A 628 1.27 -24.98 0.38
CA ALA A 628 1.29 -26.06 -0.61
C ALA A 628 1.93 -25.55 -1.91
N MET A 629 2.98 -26.23 -2.35
CA MET A 629 3.63 -25.97 -3.63
C MET A 629 2.90 -26.74 -4.73
N SER A 630 2.48 -26.02 -5.75
CA SER A 630 1.86 -26.55 -6.96
C SER A 630 2.65 -26.09 -8.19
N VAL A 631 2.69 -26.94 -9.20
CA VAL A 631 3.31 -26.64 -10.50
C VAL A 631 2.34 -26.83 -11.64
N ALA A 632 2.52 -26.05 -12.70
CA ALA A 632 1.77 -26.17 -13.93
C ALA A 632 2.55 -25.68 -15.15
N VAL A 633 2.05 -26.05 -16.33
CA VAL A 633 2.56 -25.59 -17.61
C VAL A 633 1.42 -24.93 -18.38
N GLN A 634 1.66 -23.71 -18.87
CA GLN A 634 0.71 -22.94 -19.67
C GLN A 634 1.19 -22.81 -21.12
N LYS A 635 0.26 -22.90 -22.07
CA LYS A 635 0.44 -22.56 -23.49
C LYS A 635 -0.48 -21.39 -23.82
N GLY A 636 0.08 -20.18 -23.90
CA GLY A 636 -0.72 -18.95 -23.90
C GLY A 636 -1.46 -18.81 -22.57
N GLU A 637 -2.77 -18.57 -22.62
CA GLU A 637 -3.64 -18.47 -21.42
C GLU A 637 -4.16 -19.83 -20.92
N GLN A 638 -3.92 -20.92 -21.68
CA GLN A 638 -4.47 -22.24 -21.36
C GLN A 638 -3.45 -23.07 -20.56
N PHE A 639 -3.89 -23.63 -19.43
CA PHE A 639 -3.13 -24.63 -18.69
C PHE A 639 -3.18 -26.00 -19.40
N LEU A 640 -2.03 -26.65 -19.51
CA LEU A 640 -1.92 -28.02 -19.99
C LEU A 640 -2.30 -28.99 -18.88
N LEU A 641 -3.10 -30.00 -19.20
CA LEU A 641 -3.48 -31.03 -18.24
C LEU A 641 -2.31 -32.00 -18.00
N PRO A 642 -2.09 -32.43 -16.74
CA PRO A 642 -1.15 -33.51 -16.45
C PRO A 642 -1.67 -34.85 -16.98
N MET A 643 -0.79 -35.67 -17.54
CA MET A 643 -1.09 -37.02 -18.03
C MET A 643 -0.58 -38.06 -17.02
N ASP A 644 -1.45 -39.03 -16.68
CA ASP A 644 -1.13 -40.20 -15.85
C ASP A 644 -0.59 -39.90 -14.44
N VAL A 645 -1.12 -38.86 -13.78
CA VAL A 645 -0.64 -38.44 -12.46
C VAL A 645 -1.62 -38.87 -11.35
N PRO A 646 -1.18 -39.68 -10.36
CA PRO A 646 -1.99 -40.03 -9.18
C PRO A 646 -2.02 -38.92 -8.11
N LEU A 647 -1.49 -37.73 -8.42
CA LEU A 647 -1.39 -36.61 -7.50
C LEU A 647 -2.59 -35.66 -7.60
N PRO A 648 -2.87 -34.93 -6.51
CA PRO A 648 -3.88 -33.88 -6.51
C PRO A 648 -3.69 -32.87 -7.64
N THR A 649 -4.69 -32.79 -8.52
CA THR A 649 -4.75 -31.81 -9.61
C THR A 649 -5.98 -30.93 -9.40
N ASP A 650 -5.81 -29.60 -9.42
CA ASP A 650 -6.93 -28.68 -9.31
C ASP A 650 -7.68 -28.52 -10.65
N THR A 651 -8.81 -27.81 -10.64
CA THR A 651 -9.62 -27.58 -11.85
C THR A 651 -8.91 -26.76 -12.93
N SER A 652 -7.81 -26.08 -12.58
CA SER A 652 -6.98 -25.33 -13.51
C SER A 652 -5.81 -26.17 -14.07
N GLY A 653 -5.67 -27.44 -13.71
CA GLY A 653 -4.58 -28.30 -14.18
C GLY A 653 -3.27 -28.12 -13.41
N ARG A 654 -3.28 -27.46 -12.24
CA ARG A 654 -2.11 -27.38 -11.36
C ARG A 654 -1.98 -28.65 -10.53
N VAL A 655 -0.77 -29.18 -10.46
CA VAL A 655 -0.46 -30.39 -9.68
C VAL A 655 0.28 -30.02 -8.42
N ARG A 656 -0.22 -30.48 -7.27
CA ARG A 656 0.45 -30.27 -5.99
C ARG A 656 1.63 -31.22 -5.84
N VAL A 657 2.82 -30.67 -5.61
CA VAL A 657 4.08 -31.44 -5.59
C VAL A 657 4.81 -31.39 -4.26
N GLY A 658 4.58 -30.37 -3.44
CA GLY A 658 5.32 -30.22 -2.18
C GLY A 658 4.69 -29.19 -1.24
N SER A 659 5.47 -28.74 -0.26
CA SER A 659 5.09 -27.64 0.62
C SER A 659 6.29 -27.02 1.33
N VAL A 660 6.14 -25.75 1.74
CA VAL A 660 7.06 -25.04 2.63
C VAL A 660 6.33 -24.64 3.91
N ASP A 661 6.92 -24.92 5.06
CA ASP A 661 6.43 -24.51 6.38
C ASP A 661 7.06 -23.17 6.78
N ILE A 662 6.30 -22.09 6.65
CA ILE A 662 6.72 -20.78 7.13
C ILE A 662 6.40 -20.68 8.62
N ARG A 663 7.44 -20.59 9.46
CA ARG A 663 7.34 -20.55 10.92
C ARG A 663 7.72 -19.19 11.48
N PRO A 664 7.10 -18.73 12.57
CA PRO A 664 7.65 -17.62 13.33
C PRO A 664 9.00 -18.03 13.93
N ARG A 665 9.89 -17.06 14.17
CA ARG A 665 11.22 -17.32 14.75
C ARG A 665 11.14 -17.96 16.13
N THR A 666 10.16 -17.54 16.92
CA THR A 666 9.86 -18.08 18.24
C THR A 666 8.48 -18.68 18.22
N ALA A 667 8.36 -19.95 18.61
CA ALA A 667 7.07 -20.57 18.87
C ALA A 667 6.29 -19.72 19.90
N PRO A 668 4.96 -19.67 19.79
CA PRO A 668 4.16 -18.92 20.74
C PRO A 668 4.35 -19.48 22.15
N PRO A 669 4.69 -18.65 23.14
CA PRO A 669 4.77 -19.12 24.51
C PRO A 669 3.37 -19.53 24.98
N PRO A 670 3.23 -20.64 25.72
CA PRO A 670 1.96 -20.96 26.36
C PRO A 670 1.59 -19.86 27.37
N LEU A 671 0.30 -19.78 27.71
CA LEU A 671 -0.18 -18.95 28.80
C LEU A 671 0.53 -19.37 30.10
N THR A 672 1.07 -18.38 30.81
CA THR A 672 1.78 -18.61 32.08
C THR A 672 0.87 -19.01 33.23
N VAL A 673 -0.42 -18.69 33.11
CA VAL A 673 -1.48 -19.04 34.06
C VAL A 673 -2.50 -19.91 33.31
N PRO A 674 -2.89 -21.06 33.87
CA PRO A 674 -3.98 -21.86 33.32
C PRO A 674 -5.22 -20.99 33.11
N PRO A 675 -5.81 -20.98 31.91
CA PRO A 675 -6.97 -20.15 31.65
C PRO A 675 -8.18 -20.65 32.43
N SER A 676 -9.00 -19.70 32.91
CA SER A 676 -10.30 -19.98 33.55
C SER A 676 -11.39 -19.35 32.69
N PRO A 677 -11.78 -19.97 31.56
CA PRO A 677 -12.80 -19.43 30.68
C PRO A 677 -14.12 -19.22 31.41
N GLN A 678 -14.85 -18.17 31.04
CA GLN A 678 -16.19 -17.87 31.55
C GLN A 678 -17.16 -19.02 31.27
N TYR A 679 -17.06 -19.63 30.09
CA TYR A 679 -17.85 -20.78 29.67
C TYR A 679 -16.92 -21.98 29.46
N PRO A 680 -16.60 -22.74 30.53
CA PRO A 680 -15.74 -23.91 30.43
C PRO A 680 -16.44 -25.03 29.67
N THR A 681 -15.81 -25.49 28.60
CA THR A 681 -16.32 -26.57 27.74
C THR A 681 -15.12 -27.45 27.39
N SER A 682 -15.05 -28.65 27.94
CA SER A 682 -13.94 -29.58 27.67
C SER A 682 -14.30 -30.52 26.53
N VAL A 683 -13.74 -30.25 25.35
CA VAL A 683 -13.86 -31.13 24.18
C VAL A 683 -12.47 -31.45 23.68
N SER A 684 -12.15 -32.74 23.59
CA SER A 684 -10.82 -33.22 23.26
C SER A 684 -10.89 -34.31 22.19
N ASP A 685 -9.94 -34.29 21.27
CA ASP A 685 -9.68 -35.40 20.34
C ASP A 685 -8.46 -36.25 20.78
N GLY A 686 -7.97 -36.01 22.00
CA GLY A 686 -6.76 -36.64 22.55
C GLY A 686 -5.45 -35.94 22.17
N ARG A 687 -5.46 -35.01 21.20
CA ARG A 687 -4.27 -34.25 20.77
C ARG A 687 -4.41 -32.77 21.04
N LEU A 688 -5.61 -32.23 20.87
CA LEU A 688 -5.97 -30.85 21.18
C LEU A 688 -7.25 -30.83 22.02
N THR A 689 -7.26 -30.03 23.07
CA THR A 689 -8.42 -29.84 23.93
C THR A 689 -8.88 -28.40 23.86
N PHE A 690 -10.13 -28.18 23.48
CA PHE A 690 -10.83 -26.94 23.74
C PHE A 690 -11.19 -26.90 25.23
N LEU A 691 -10.76 -25.86 25.94
CA LEU A 691 -10.98 -25.69 27.39
C LEU A 691 -12.25 -24.88 27.69
N GLY A 692 -12.69 -24.06 26.74
CA GLY A 692 -13.83 -23.17 26.88
C GLY A 692 -13.59 -21.85 26.15
N TYR A 693 -14.48 -20.89 26.36
CA TYR A 693 -14.41 -19.58 25.74
C TYR A 693 -14.92 -18.47 26.67
N ASP A 694 -14.47 -17.26 26.39
CA ASP A 694 -15.08 -16.02 26.88
C ASP A 694 -15.87 -15.41 25.73
N PHE A 695 -17.05 -14.89 26.06
CA PHE A 695 -17.90 -14.20 25.10
C PHE A 695 -18.16 -12.79 25.59
N ASN A 696 -17.65 -11.80 24.86
CA ASN A 696 -17.84 -10.39 25.16
C ASN A 696 -18.57 -9.72 23.99
N ALA A 697 -19.89 -9.56 24.14
CA ALA A 697 -20.68 -8.73 23.24
C ALA A 697 -20.59 -7.27 23.67
N SER A 698 -20.21 -6.42 22.72
CA SER A 698 -20.15 -4.97 22.88
C SER A 698 -20.96 -4.28 21.78
N VAL A 699 -21.12 -2.97 21.91
CA VAL A 699 -21.71 -2.16 20.84
C VAL A 699 -20.88 -2.23 19.55
N ASP A 700 -19.58 -2.50 19.65
CA ASP A 700 -18.66 -2.53 18.51
C ASP A 700 -18.50 -3.92 17.88
N GLY A 701 -19.20 -4.94 18.39
CA GLY A 701 -19.15 -6.31 17.88
C GLY A 701 -19.15 -7.35 18.99
N ALA A 702 -19.08 -8.62 18.60
CA ALA A 702 -18.97 -9.74 19.54
C ALA A 702 -17.57 -10.34 19.44
N THR A 703 -16.77 -10.19 20.50
CA THR A 703 -15.46 -10.84 20.59
C THR A 703 -15.60 -12.14 21.34
N VAL A 704 -15.14 -13.23 20.72
CA VAL A 704 -15.10 -14.55 21.31
C VAL A 704 -13.64 -14.94 21.49
N THR A 705 -13.22 -15.14 22.73
CA THR A 705 -11.87 -15.62 23.06
C THR A 705 -11.96 -17.10 23.38
N THR A 706 -11.26 -17.93 22.63
CA THR A 706 -11.20 -19.38 22.80
C THR A 706 -9.94 -19.79 23.54
N TYR A 707 -10.03 -20.82 24.37
CA TYR A 707 -8.92 -21.36 25.13
C TYR A 707 -8.68 -22.81 24.76
N TRP A 708 -7.41 -23.16 24.61
CA TRP A 708 -7.00 -24.45 24.10
C TRP A 708 -5.84 -25.01 24.92
N GLN A 709 -5.69 -26.33 24.92
CA GLN A 709 -4.51 -27.01 25.43
C GLN A 709 -4.03 -28.05 24.43
N LYS A 710 -2.74 -28.02 24.10
CA LYS A 710 -2.13 -29.07 23.29
C LYS A 710 -1.79 -30.26 24.19
N LEU A 711 -2.32 -31.43 23.89
CA LEU A 711 -2.09 -32.67 24.64
C LEU A 711 -1.03 -33.58 24.00
N ALA A 712 -0.89 -33.52 22.68
CA ALA A 712 0.09 -34.32 21.95
C ALA A 712 0.62 -33.56 20.73
N GLU A 713 1.78 -34.00 20.21
CA GLU A 713 2.32 -33.49 18.95
C GLU A 713 1.45 -33.90 17.76
N PHE A 714 1.34 -33.01 16.77
CA PHE A 714 0.67 -33.29 15.51
C PHE A 714 1.35 -32.53 14.35
N PRO A 715 1.44 -33.12 13.15
CA PRO A 715 2.28 -32.61 12.06
C PRO A 715 1.68 -31.41 11.31
N THR A 716 0.39 -31.15 11.46
CA THR A 716 -0.40 -30.23 10.63
C THR A 716 -1.33 -29.39 11.49
N ASP A 717 -1.59 -28.16 11.08
CA ASP A 717 -2.46 -27.27 11.86
C ASP A 717 -3.92 -27.73 11.82
N TYR A 718 -4.57 -27.65 12.98
CA TYR A 718 -6.01 -27.53 13.06
C TYR A 718 -6.43 -26.20 12.45
N ARG A 719 -7.44 -26.23 11.59
CA ARG A 719 -8.15 -25.00 11.22
C ARG A 719 -9.22 -24.77 12.26
N LEU A 720 -8.95 -23.81 13.13
CA LEU A 720 -9.85 -23.40 14.19
C LEU A 720 -10.58 -22.16 13.69
N GLY A 721 -11.90 -22.19 13.79
CA GLY A 721 -12.75 -21.06 13.48
C GLY A 721 -13.95 -21.06 14.39
N LEU A 722 -14.63 -19.93 14.42
CA LEU A 722 -15.92 -19.79 15.04
C LEU A 722 -16.93 -19.47 13.96
N ARG A 723 -18.13 -19.99 14.12
CA ARG A 723 -19.21 -19.80 13.18
C ARG A 723 -20.43 -19.26 13.89
N LEU A 724 -21.03 -18.21 13.34
CA LEU A 724 -22.37 -17.77 13.69
C LEU A 724 -23.32 -18.21 12.57
N GLU A 725 -24.33 -19.01 12.92
CA GLU A 725 -25.36 -19.48 11.99
C GLU A 725 -26.75 -19.15 12.50
N ASN A 726 -27.62 -18.65 11.63
CA ASN A 726 -29.06 -18.60 11.86
C ASN A 726 -29.79 -19.16 10.62
N ALA A 727 -31.13 -19.04 10.57
CA ALA A 727 -31.91 -19.57 9.45
C ALA A 727 -31.55 -18.97 8.06
N PHE A 728 -30.87 -17.83 8.02
CA PHE A 728 -30.62 -17.05 6.81
C PHE A 728 -29.15 -16.73 6.55
N ASN A 729 -28.32 -16.70 7.59
CA ASN A 729 -26.95 -16.22 7.53
C ASN A 729 -26.00 -17.22 8.17
N ARG A 730 -24.82 -17.34 7.56
CA ARG A 730 -23.68 -18.09 8.07
C ARG A 730 -22.45 -17.21 7.96
N ILE A 731 -21.72 -17.09 9.06
CA ILE A 731 -20.60 -16.14 9.21
C ILE A 731 -19.48 -16.91 9.87
N ASP A 732 -18.41 -17.16 9.12
CA ASP A 732 -17.25 -17.94 9.56
C ASP A 732 -16.10 -16.97 9.90
N CYS A 733 -15.52 -17.10 11.08
CA CYS A 733 -14.40 -16.28 11.52
C CYS A 733 -13.23 -17.16 11.95
N SER A 734 -12.08 -16.97 11.32
CA SER A 734 -10.91 -17.81 11.57
C SER A 734 -10.16 -17.39 12.83
N LEU A 735 -9.72 -18.36 13.64
CA LEU A 735 -8.89 -18.16 14.83
C LEU A 735 -7.42 -18.31 14.40
N ASP A 736 -6.78 -17.16 14.18
CA ASP A 736 -5.67 -17.07 13.22
C ASP A 736 -4.34 -16.64 13.80
N SER A 737 -4.21 -16.51 15.12
CA SER A 737 -3.02 -15.89 15.72
C SER A 737 -1.76 -16.73 15.52
N VAL A 738 -1.83 -18.06 15.63
CA VAL A 738 -0.63 -18.92 15.52
C VAL A 738 -0.95 -20.36 15.09
N PRO A 739 -0.12 -20.98 14.21
CA PRO A 739 -0.16 -22.41 13.91
C PRO A 739 -0.24 -23.30 15.14
N THR A 740 -1.30 -24.10 15.23
CA THR A 740 -1.50 -25.04 16.33
C THR A 740 -0.41 -26.11 16.39
N ARG A 741 0.24 -26.46 15.28
CA ARG A 741 1.38 -27.40 15.28
C ARG A 741 2.55 -26.90 16.13
N LEU A 742 2.72 -25.58 16.24
CA LEU A 742 3.84 -24.94 16.95
C LEU A 742 3.59 -24.77 18.45
N TRP A 743 2.42 -25.14 18.94
CA TRP A 743 2.10 -25.11 20.36
C TRP A 743 2.96 -26.13 21.13
N GLN A 744 3.27 -25.86 22.39
CA GLN A 744 4.01 -26.77 23.27
C GLN A 744 3.04 -27.78 23.89
N VAL A 745 3.41 -29.06 23.92
CA VAL A 745 2.64 -30.10 24.61
C VAL A 745 2.50 -29.75 26.10
N GLY A 746 1.27 -29.84 26.61
CA GLY A 746 0.87 -29.42 27.95
C GLY A 746 0.54 -27.93 28.06
N GLY A 747 0.97 -27.11 27.10
CA GLY A 747 0.76 -25.67 27.08
C GLY A 747 -0.67 -25.27 26.76
N SER A 748 -1.15 -24.21 27.41
CA SER A 748 -2.44 -23.59 27.13
C SER A 748 -2.29 -22.36 26.24
N TYR A 749 -3.23 -22.15 25.33
CA TYR A 749 -3.22 -21.09 24.32
C TYR A 749 -4.56 -20.38 24.31
N ARG A 750 -4.55 -19.10 23.90
CA ARG A 750 -5.78 -18.35 23.64
C ARG A 750 -5.75 -17.80 22.22
N ASP A 751 -6.90 -17.76 21.59
CA ASP A 751 -7.11 -17.06 20.34
C ASP A 751 -8.44 -16.32 20.38
N SER A 752 -8.59 -15.25 19.62
CA SER A 752 -9.80 -14.44 19.63
C SER A 752 -10.26 -14.09 18.23
N CYS A 753 -11.56 -14.26 17.99
CA CYS A 753 -12.24 -13.71 16.83
C CYS A 753 -13.10 -12.53 17.29
N THR A 754 -13.21 -11.50 16.45
CA THR A 754 -14.25 -10.47 16.62
C THR A 754 -15.21 -10.49 15.44
N PHE A 755 -16.46 -10.84 15.71
CA PHE A 755 -17.55 -10.70 14.76
C PHE A 755 -17.99 -9.24 14.69
N SER A 756 -18.24 -8.77 13.46
CA SER A 756 -18.67 -7.40 13.20
C SER A 756 -19.90 -7.01 14.01
N ALA A 757 -19.99 -5.74 14.42
CA ALA A 757 -21.21 -5.19 15.03
C ALA A 757 -22.42 -5.11 14.07
N LEU A 758 -22.23 -5.52 12.82
CA LEU A 758 -23.17 -5.33 11.72
C LEU A 758 -23.85 -6.63 11.31
N LEU A 759 -23.81 -7.65 12.19
CA LEU A 759 -24.64 -8.84 12.08
C LEU A 759 -26.11 -8.45 11.92
N ALA A 760 -26.85 -9.19 11.09
CA ALA A 760 -28.29 -9.01 11.01
C ALA A 760 -28.92 -9.34 12.37
N ARG A 761 -30.09 -8.78 12.67
CA ARG A 761 -30.80 -9.14 13.91
C ARG A 761 -31.21 -10.60 13.86
N GLY A 762 -31.03 -11.30 14.97
CA GLY A 762 -31.54 -12.65 15.13
C GLY A 762 -30.80 -13.41 16.22
N VAL A 763 -31.33 -14.60 16.50
CA VAL A 763 -30.68 -15.57 17.37
C VAL A 763 -29.72 -16.40 16.51
N TYR A 764 -28.43 -16.27 16.79
CA TYR A 764 -27.38 -17.03 16.13
C TYR A 764 -26.94 -18.19 17.01
N THR A 765 -26.67 -19.32 16.40
CA THR A 765 -25.92 -20.40 17.02
C THR A 765 -24.44 -20.09 16.84
N LEU A 766 -23.74 -19.80 17.94
CA LEU A 766 -22.28 -19.76 17.95
C LEU A 766 -21.77 -21.19 18.02
N SER A 767 -21.03 -21.60 17.01
CA SER A 767 -20.40 -22.91 16.94
C SER A 767 -18.90 -22.78 16.79
N LEU A 768 -18.16 -23.64 17.49
CA LEU A 768 -16.75 -23.86 17.22
C LEU A 768 -16.63 -24.79 16.02
N VAL A 769 -15.90 -24.35 15.00
CA VAL A 769 -15.57 -25.14 13.82
C VAL A 769 -14.11 -25.55 13.94
N ALA A 770 -13.88 -26.82 14.22
CA ALA A 770 -12.55 -27.41 14.16
C ALA A 770 -12.51 -28.33 12.95
N GLN A 771 -11.72 -27.97 11.94
CA GLN A 771 -11.39 -28.89 10.86
C GLN A 771 -10.15 -29.67 11.29
N LEU A 772 -10.33 -30.99 11.40
CA LEU A 772 -9.22 -31.88 11.68
C LEU A 772 -8.16 -31.75 10.58
N PRO A 773 -6.89 -31.91 10.93
CA PRO A 773 -5.87 -32.06 9.92
C PRO A 773 -6.15 -33.35 9.13
N SER A 774 -6.76 -33.23 7.94
CA SER A 774 -6.79 -34.34 7.00
C SER A 774 -5.45 -34.38 6.26
N ASN A 775 -4.78 -35.53 6.31
CA ASN A 775 -3.60 -35.76 5.45
C ASN A 775 -3.98 -35.80 3.96
N GLU A 776 -5.28 -35.96 3.66
CA GLU A 776 -5.86 -35.92 2.32
C GLU A 776 -6.77 -34.70 2.19
N ILE A 777 -6.25 -33.65 1.57
CA ILE A 777 -6.96 -32.39 1.28
C ILE A 777 -7.93 -32.53 0.09
N LEU A 778 -8.05 -33.74 -0.48
CA LEU A 778 -8.98 -34.03 -1.56
C LEU A 778 -10.16 -34.86 -1.04
N ASP A 779 -11.35 -34.30 -1.26
CA ASP A 779 -12.65 -34.97 -1.35
C ASP A 779 -13.37 -35.52 -0.10
N SER A 780 -12.81 -35.54 1.10
CA SER A 780 -13.65 -35.82 2.28
C SER A 780 -14.38 -34.55 2.75
N LYS A 781 -15.65 -34.40 2.33
CA LYS A 781 -16.56 -33.32 2.75
C LYS A 781 -16.86 -33.27 4.26
N ASP A 782 -16.31 -34.14 5.12
CA ASP A 782 -16.98 -34.46 6.40
C ASP A 782 -16.12 -34.59 7.68
N THR A 783 -14.85 -34.16 7.73
CA THR A 783 -14.11 -34.10 9.02
C THR A 783 -14.13 -32.72 9.69
N ARG A 784 -15.24 -31.99 9.53
CA ARG A 784 -15.50 -30.75 10.27
C ARG A 784 -16.28 -31.09 11.53
N VAL A 785 -15.69 -30.86 12.69
CA VAL A 785 -16.40 -30.92 13.97
C VAL A 785 -17.01 -29.54 14.21
N VAL A 786 -18.34 -29.47 14.21
CA VAL A 786 -19.10 -28.27 14.56
C VAL A 786 -19.68 -28.49 15.96
N LEU A 787 -19.13 -27.79 16.95
CA LEU A 787 -19.58 -27.87 18.33
C LEU A 787 -20.41 -26.62 18.66
N PRO A 788 -21.73 -26.74 18.87
CA PRO A 788 -22.54 -25.61 19.30
C PRO A 788 -22.08 -25.17 20.70
N LEU A 789 -21.68 -23.91 20.82
CA LEU A 789 -21.16 -23.31 22.04
C LEU A 789 -22.24 -22.58 22.84
N ALA A 790 -22.99 -21.71 22.17
CA ALA A 790 -24.04 -20.89 22.77
C ALA A 790 -25.02 -20.38 21.73
N TRP A 791 -26.16 -19.91 22.21
CA TRP A 791 -27.05 -19.05 21.44
C TRP A 791 -26.70 -17.59 21.75
N MET A 792 -26.51 -16.81 20.71
CA MET A 792 -26.30 -15.37 20.80
C MET A 792 -27.55 -14.69 20.26
N ASP A 793 -28.32 -14.06 21.16
CA ASP A 793 -29.36 -13.15 20.72
C ASP A 793 -28.72 -11.79 20.38
N HIS A 794 -28.60 -11.51 19.09
CA HIS A 794 -28.13 -10.21 18.62
C HIS A 794 -29.31 -9.24 18.49
N CYS A 795 -29.87 -8.85 19.64
CA CYS A 795 -30.87 -7.79 19.74
C CYS A 795 -30.19 -6.45 20.07
N ARG A 796 -29.79 -5.70 19.04
CA ARG A 796 -29.46 -4.28 19.22
C ARG A 796 -30.73 -3.50 19.57
N ALA A 797 -30.62 -2.57 20.50
CA ALA A 797 -31.70 -1.64 20.90
C ALA A 797 -32.04 -0.56 19.84
N VAL A 798 -31.49 -0.65 18.63
CA VAL A 798 -31.71 0.32 17.55
C VAL A 798 -32.40 -0.40 16.39
N GLU A 799 -33.60 0.08 16.04
CA GLU A 799 -34.52 -0.46 15.03
C GLU A 799 -33.99 -0.32 13.58
N ASP A 800 -32.85 -0.93 13.26
CA ASP A 800 -32.31 -0.89 11.90
C ASP A 800 -33.01 -1.94 11.02
N PHE A 801 -33.94 -1.53 10.16
CA PHE A 801 -34.59 -2.43 9.19
C PHE A 801 -33.70 -2.64 7.97
N ILE A 802 -33.14 -3.85 7.81
CA ILE A 802 -32.31 -4.21 6.64
C ILE A 802 -33.23 -4.54 5.45
N LEU A 803 -33.11 -3.78 4.36
CA LEU A 803 -33.80 -3.99 3.08
C LEU A 803 -33.09 -4.96 2.15
N LEU A 804 -31.76 -4.91 2.14
CA LEU A 804 -30.90 -5.70 1.27
C LEU A 804 -29.61 -6.01 2.03
N GLN A 805 -29.17 -7.27 1.95
CA GLN A 805 -27.84 -7.67 2.35
C GLN A 805 -27.18 -8.44 1.20
N LEU A 806 -25.98 -8.04 0.79
CA LEU A 806 -25.12 -8.73 -0.16
C LEU A 806 -23.83 -9.11 0.58
N GLY A 807 -23.41 -10.38 0.51
CA GLY A 807 -22.25 -10.86 1.28
C GLY A 807 -22.49 -10.94 2.79
N GLN A 808 -21.44 -11.31 3.52
CA GLN A 808 -21.47 -11.52 4.98
C GLN A 808 -20.37 -10.70 5.65
N PRO A 809 -20.59 -10.16 6.86
CA PRO A 809 -19.60 -9.34 7.55
C PRO A 809 -18.55 -10.20 8.29
N ASP A 810 -17.85 -11.06 7.56
CA ASP A 810 -16.85 -12.00 8.10
C ASP A 810 -15.41 -11.67 7.74
N GLY A 811 -15.18 -10.64 6.91
CA GLY A 811 -13.86 -10.24 6.45
C GLY A 811 -13.32 -11.10 5.31
N SER A 812 -14.14 -12.00 4.74
CA SER A 812 -13.77 -12.91 3.67
C SER A 812 -14.63 -12.67 2.41
N ALA A 813 -14.05 -12.87 1.24
CA ALA A 813 -14.75 -12.72 -0.03
C ALA A 813 -15.28 -14.06 -0.58
N GLU A 814 -15.55 -15.05 0.28
CA GLU A 814 -15.82 -16.44 -0.14
C GLU A 814 -17.03 -16.58 -1.09
N ASP A 815 -17.97 -15.64 -1.07
CA ASP A 815 -19.18 -15.62 -1.93
C ASP A 815 -19.10 -14.62 -3.12
N GLU A 816 -17.92 -14.50 -3.75
CA GLU A 816 -17.62 -13.68 -4.94
C GLU A 816 -18.31 -12.28 -5.02
N PRO A 817 -18.16 -11.39 -4.03
CA PRO A 817 -18.36 -9.97 -4.33
C PRO A 817 -17.31 -9.55 -5.37
N GLU A 818 -17.74 -9.33 -6.61
CA GLU A 818 -16.88 -8.88 -7.72
C GLU A 818 -16.05 -7.68 -7.23
N ARG A 819 -14.71 -7.82 -7.25
CA ARG A 819 -13.79 -6.74 -6.87
C ARG A 819 -14.20 -5.46 -7.57
N VAL A 820 -14.28 -4.37 -6.83
CA VAL A 820 -14.54 -3.07 -7.45
C VAL A 820 -13.26 -2.66 -8.18
N VAL A 821 -13.32 -2.63 -9.50
CA VAL A 821 -12.18 -2.31 -10.37
C VAL A 821 -12.38 -0.95 -11.05
N PRO A 822 -11.30 -0.21 -11.41
CA PRO A 822 -11.42 1.09 -12.08
C PRO A 822 -12.19 1.09 -13.40
N SER A 823 -12.19 -0.03 -14.12
CA SER A 823 -12.82 -0.17 -15.43
C SER A 823 -14.33 -0.41 -15.38
N LYS A 824 -14.88 -0.83 -14.23
CA LYS A 824 -16.26 -1.28 -14.11
C LYS A 824 -16.92 -0.70 -12.85
N PRO A 825 -17.97 0.13 -12.97
CA PRO A 825 -18.72 0.59 -11.80
C PRO A 825 -19.43 -0.60 -11.13
N TRP A 826 -19.32 -0.67 -9.81
CA TRP A 826 -20.10 -1.62 -9.00
C TRP A 826 -21.47 -1.02 -8.68
N GLN A 827 -22.55 -1.80 -8.82
CA GLN A 827 -23.93 -1.33 -8.68
C GLN A 827 -24.66 -2.11 -7.59
N ILE A 828 -25.33 -1.38 -6.69
CA ILE A 828 -26.14 -1.92 -5.59
C ILE A 828 -27.58 -1.49 -5.86
N THR A 829 -28.48 -2.42 -6.15
CA THR A 829 -29.89 -2.13 -6.45
C THR A 829 -30.80 -2.60 -5.32
N TYR A 830 -31.70 -1.74 -4.85
CA TYR A 830 -32.67 -2.04 -3.79
C TYR A 830 -34.04 -1.40 -4.09
N GLN A 831 -35.11 -1.99 -3.55
CA GLN A 831 -36.48 -1.52 -3.75
C GLN A 831 -37.03 -0.81 -2.52
N LEU A 832 -37.77 0.28 -2.74
CA LEU A 832 -38.52 0.97 -1.69
C LEU A 832 -40.00 1.04 -2.03
N ARG A 833 -40.86 0.89 -1.02
CA ARG A 833 -42.32 1.09 -1.16
C ARG A 833 -42.70 2.57 -1.21
N ARG A 834 -41.98 3.41 -0.47
CA ARG A 834 -42.15 4.86 -0.45
C ARG A 834 -40.80 5.56 -0.37
N PRO A 835 -40.69 6.83 -0.81
CA PRO A 835 -39.45 7.57 -0.65
C PRO A 835 -39.11 7.74 0.83
N GLN A 836 -37.93 7.29 1.23
CA GLN A 836 -37.48 7.34 2.62
C GLN A 836 -35.95 7.35 2.71
N ASP A 837 -35.42 7.86 3.82
CA ASP A 837 -33.99 7.89 4.07
C ASP A 837 -33.47 6.45 4.24
N VAL A 838 -32.35 6.16 3.59
CA VAL A 838 -31.70 4.86 3.59
C VAL A 838 -30.24 5.03 4.00
N GLU A 839 -29.73 4.14 4.84
CA GLU A 839 -28.29 4.04 5.12
C GLU A 839 -27.72 2.80 4.43
N VAL A 840 -26.69 2.99 3.62
CA VAL A 840 -25.94 1.88 3.01
C VAL A 840 -24.61 1.71 3.71
N VAL A 841 -24.40 0.53 4.28
CA VAL A 841 -23.21 0.13 5.02
C VAL A 841 -22.43 -0.86 4.17
N ILE A 842 -21.14 -0.62 3.95
CA ILE A 842 -20.27 -1.47 3.14
C ILE A 842 -19.09 -1.89 4.00
N GLY A 843 -18.92 -3.19 4.20
CA GLY A 843 -17.68 -3.77 4.74
C GLY A 843 -16.65 -3.97 3.64
N TRP A 844 -15.38 -3.80 3.99
CA TRP A 844 -14.23 -4.04 3.12
C TRP A 844 -13.35 -5.09 3.76
N THR A 845 -12.81 -6.04 2.99
CA THR A 845 -11.90 -7.08 3.50
C THR A 845 -10.54 -6.52 3.90
N GLY A 846 -10.22 -5.30 3.45
CA GLY A 846 -8.89 -4.71 3.55
C GLY A 846 -7.97 -5.12 2.39
N GLN A 847 -8.42 -5.99 1.49
CA GLN A 847 -7.68 -6.28 0.26
C GLN A 847 -7.86 -5.12 -0.73
N SER A 848 -6.74 -4.48 -1.08
CA SER A 848 -6.69 -3.43 -2.09
C SER A 848 -5.37 -3.48 -2.85
N GLN A 849 -5.40 -3.06 -4.12
CA GLN A 849 -4.21 -2.97 -4.97
C GLN A 849 -3.15 -2.00 -4.43
N TYR A 850 -3.59 -0.95 -3.75
CA TYR A 850 -2.74 0.12 -3.23
C TYR A 850 -3.04 0.34 -1.75
N ASP A 851 -2.15 1.05 -1.03
CA ASP A 851 -2.27 1.32 0.41
C ASP A 851 -3.62 1.91 0.83
N GLN A 852 -4.29 2.59 -0.10
CA GLN A 852 -5.69 3.00 0.02
C GLN A 852 -6.29 3.14 -1.38
N THR A 853 -7.59 2.92 -1.50
CA THR A 853 -8.37 3.14 -2.73
C THR A 853 -9.55 4.04 -2.44
N ARG A 854 -9.86 4.95 -3.38
CA ARG A 854 -10.95 5.91 -3.24
C ARG A 854 -12.10 5.54 -4.17
N LEU A 855 -13.31 5.48 -3.62
CA LEU A 855 -14.53 5.18 -4.37
C LEU A 855 -15.47 6.37 -4.33
N ARG A 856 -15.89 6.86 -5.49
CA ARG A 856 -17.01 7.79 -5.62
C ARG A 856 -18.31 7.01 -5.56
N VAL A 857 -19.19 7.40 -4.65
CA VAL A 857 -20.54 6.84 -4.49
C VAL A 857 -21.56 7.83 -5.04
N SER A 858 -22.42 7.36 -5.93
CA SER A 858 -23.51 8.14 -6.51
C SER A 858 -24.82 7.36 -6.45
N ALA A 859 -25.95 8.02 -6.22
CA ALA A 859 -27.26 7.47 -6.55
C ALA A 859 -27.47 7.56 -8.07
N TYR A 860 -28.07 6.55 -8.68
CA TYR A 860 -28.31 6.44 -10.13
C TYR A 860 -29.80 6.25 -10.42
N ASN A 861 -30.34 7.02 -11.36
CA ASN A 861 -31.69 6.82 -11.88
C ASN A 861 -31.76 7.27 -13.35
N GLU A 862 -32.22 6.39 -14.24
CA GLU A 862 -32.28 6.66 -15.67
C GLU A 862 -33.28 7.77 -16.03
N ASN A 863 -34.28 7.98 -15.18
CA ASN A 863 -35.37 8.94 -15.41
C ASN A 863 -35.04 10.36 -14.93
N TRP A 864 -33.86 10.61 -14.36
CA TRP A 864 -33.47 11.96 -13.94
C TRP A 864 -33.07 12.83 -15.15
N ARG A 865 -33.81 13.93 -15.36
CA ARG A 865 -33.65 14.84 -16.51
C ARG A 865 -32.30 15.57 -16.58
N LEU A 866 -31.54 15.67 -15.48
CA LEU A 866 -30.26 16.38 -15.39
C LEU A 866 -29.21 15.53 -14.68
N GLY A 867 -28.45 14.75 -15.44
CA GLY A 867 -27.42 13.85 -14.94
C GLY A 867 -28.01 12.60 -14.27
N LYS A 868 -27.68 11.42 -14.83
CA LYS A 868 -28.17 10.13 -14.32
C LYS A 868 -27.60 9.76 -12.96
N ASP A 869 -26.45 10.32 -12.61
CA ASP A 869 -25.77 10.11 -11.33
C ASP A 869 -25.86 11.36 -10.42
N LYS A 870 -26.17 11.16 -9.14
CA LYS A 870 -26.13 12.18 -8.09
C LYS A 870 -25.10 11.78 -7.06
N TYR A 871 -24.00 12.52 -7.01
CA TYR A 871 -22.90 12.28 -6.07
C TYR A 871 -23.40 12.33 -4.62
N LEU A 872 -23.03 11.33 -3.84
CA LEU A 872 -23.33 11.25 -2.41
C LEU A 872 -22.07 11.52 -1.58
N THR A 873 -21.04 10.70 -1.76
CA THR A 873 -19.81 10.76 -0.95
C THR A 873 -18.63 10.10 -1.67
N THR A 874 -17.45 10.19 -1.06
CA THR A 874 -16.28 9.41 -1.43
C THR A 874 -15.80 8.60 -0.25
N LEU A 875 -15.63 7.30 -0.49
CA LEU A 875 -15.08 6.35 0.47
C LEU A 875 -13.57 6.25 0.28
N VAL A 876 -12.85 6.07 1.38
CA VAL A 876 -11.40 5.78 1.39
C VAL A 876 -11.25 4.42 2.07
N VAL A 877 -10.74 3.44 1.33
CA VAL A 877 -10.59 2.06 1.78
C VAL A 877 -9.10 1.77 1.94
N PRO A 878 -8.57 1.64 3.17
CA PRO A 878 -7.17 1.32 3.40
C PRO A 878 -6.86 -0.16 3.09
N ARG A 879 -5.61 -0.45 2.72
CA ARG A 879 -5.10 -1.83 2.58
C ARG A 879 -4.74 -2.44 3.93
N GLY A 880 -4.89 -3.76 4.03
CA GLY A 880 -4.39 -4.57 5.14
C GLY A 880 -5.30 -4.63 6.36
N HIS A 881 -6.39 -3.86 6.38
CA HIS A 881 -7.32 -3.83 7.50
C HIS A 881 -8.77 -3.86 7.01
N PRO A 882 -9.60 -4.79 7.52
CA PRO A 882 -11.03 -4.72 7.35
C PRO A 882 -11.55 -3.37 7.84
N SER A 883 -12.46 -2.76 7.08
CA SER A 883 -13.01 -1.45 7.42
C SER A 883 -14.47 -1.34 7.00
N VAL A 884 -15.21 -0.40 7.58
CA VAL A 884 -16.63 -0.20 7.26
C VAL A 884 -16.85 1.23 6.80
N SER A 885 -17.60 1.37 5.71
CA SER A 885 -18.07 2.64 5.19
C SER A 885 -19.59 2.76 5.35
N ARG A 886 -20.08 3.95 5.75
CA ARG A 886 -21.52 4.24 5.87
C ARG A 886 -21.90 5.39 4.94
N ILE A 887 -22.98 5.23 4.18
CA ILE A 887 -23.48 6.18 3.19
C ILE A 887 -24.95 6.47 3.52
N LYS A 888 -25.29 7.74 3.75
CA LYS A 888 -26.70 8.14 3.88
C LYS A 888 -27.27 8.56 2.52
N VAL A 889 -28.35 7.93 2.10
CA VAL A 889 -29.13 8.26 0.90
C VAL A 889 -30.43 8.92 1.34
N PRO A 890 -30.60 10.23 1.13
CA PRO A 890 -31.80 10.92 1.56
C PRO A 890 -33.01 10.53 0.71
N ALA A 891 -34.21 10.61 1.31
CA ALA A 891 -35.49 10.19 0.73
C ALA A 891 -35.79 10.80 -0.64
N TYR A 892 -35.34 12.03 -0.90
CA TYR A 892 -35.56 12.67 -2.21
C TYR A 892 -34.73 12.04 -3.35
N LEU A 893 -33.68 11.26 -3.01
CA LEU A 893 -32.87 10.48 -3.95
C LEU A 893 -33.23 9.00 -3.98
N ALA A 894 -33.94 8.50 -2.97
CA ALA A 894 -34.39 7.10 -2.87
C ALA A 894 -35.93 7.04 -3.02
N ARG A 895 -36.41 6.75 -4.23
CA ARG A 895 -37.84 6.82 -4.62
C ARG A 895 -38.53 5.48 -4.45
N THR A 896 -39.87 5.47 -4.54
CA THR A 896 -40.64 4.24 -4.72
C THR A 896 -40.16 3.46 -5.94
N GLY A 897 -40.04 2.14 -5.82
CA GLY A 897 -39.54 1.23 -6.86
C GLY A 897 -38.04 0.96 -6.73
N ASP A 898 -37.39 0.66 -7.86
CA ASP A 898 -35.97 0.34 -7.93
C ASP A 898 -35.09 1.60 -7.74
N ASN A 899 -34.08 1.47 -6.89
CA ASN A 899 -33.05 2.46 -6.64
C ASN A 899 -31.68 1.81 -6.82
N THR A 900 -30.75 2.51 -7.46
CA THR A 900 -29.39 1.99 -7.67
C THR A 900 -28.37 2.94 -7.07
N LEU A 901 -27.44 2.42 -6.28
CA LEU A 901 -26.18 3.10 -5.96
C LEU A 901 -25.09 2.60 -6.88
N ARG A 902 -24.28 3.53 -7.39
CA ARG A 902 -23.13 3.25 -8.22
C ARG A 902 -21.86 3.65 -7.48
N LEU A 903 -21.00 2.67 -7.26
CA LEU A 903 -19.65 2.85 -6.75
C LEU A 903 -18.69 2.83 -7.92
N THR A 904 -18.02 3.95 -8.15
CA THR A 904 -17.03 4.12 -9.20
C THR A 904 -15.70 4.40 -8.55
N ILE A 905 -14.65 3.71 -8.99
CA ILE A 905 -13.30 4.14 -8.67
C ILE A 905 -12.97 5.18 -9.74
N PRO A 906 -13.03 6.48 -9.41
CA PRO A 906 -12.94 7.50 -10.42
C PRO A 906 -11.58 7.41 -11.12
N PRO A 907 -11.55 7.40 -12.46
CA PRO A 907 -10.29 7.57 -13.16
C PRO A 907 -9.73 8.94 -12.77
N LYS A 908 -8.60 8.98 -12.04
CA LYS A 908 -7.87 10.18 -11.57
C LYS A 908 -8.71 11.48 -11.57
N SER A 909 -9.79 11.55 -10.77
CA SER A 909 -10.67 12.73 -10.74
C SER A 909 -10.77 13.36 -9.36
N LEU A 910 -11.03 14.66 -9.33
CA LEU A 910 -11.02 15.50 -8.14
C LEU A 910 -12.30 15.40 -7.31
N ILE A 911 -12.15 15.45 -5.99
CA ILE A 911 -13.22 15.22 -5.01
C ILE A 911 -13.23 16.37 -3.99
N GLY A 912 -14.41 16.67 -3.43
CA GLY A 912 -14.58 17.68 -2.37
C GLY A 912 -14.47 19.11 -2.89
N TRP A 913 -13.90 20.01 -2.08
CA TRP A 913 -13.74 21.43 -2.46
C TRP A 913 -12.90 21.59 -3.74
N LYS A 914 -11.92 20.71 -3.99
CA LYS A 914 -11.14 20.69 -5.23
C LYS A 914 -12.02 20.39 -6.46
N GLY A 915 -12.99 19.47 -6.31
CA GLY A 915 -13.98 19.18 -7.36
C GLY A 915 -14.96 20.33 -7.57
N TRP A 916 -15.35 21.04 -6.52
CA TRP A 916 -16.17 22.25 -6.64
C TRP A 916 -15.41 23.40 -7.32
N VAL A 917 -14.15 23.66 -6.93
CA VAL A 917 -13.29 24.68 -7.55
C VAL A 917 -13.05 24.36 -9.01
N ALA A 918 -12.75 23.11 -9.36
CA ALA A 918 -12.64 22.65 -10.74
C ALA A 918 -13.94 22.87 -11.54
N LYS A 919 -15.11 22.74 -10.90
CA LYS A 919 -16.41 22.96 -11.55
C LYS A 919 -16.70 24.45 -11.78
N VAL A 920 -16.25 25.32 -10.88
CA VAL A 920 -16.46 26.78 -10.96
C VAL A 920 -15.42 27.45 -11.85
N ILE A 921 -14.19 26.93 -11.87
CA ILE A 921 -13.08 27.41 -12.67
C ILE A 921 -12.45 26.20 -13.40
N PRO A 922 -12.97 25.82 -14.57
CA PRO A 922 -12.53 24.63 -15.31
C PRO A 922 -11.01 24.59 -15.56
N ASP A 923 -10.37 25.74 -15.72
CA ASP A 923 -8.91 25.80 -15.94
C ASP A 923 -8.08 25.41 -14.70
N LEU A 924 -8.65 25.55 -13.49
CA LEU A 924 -8.04 25.04 -12.25
C LEU A 924 -8.17 23.52 -12.14
N GLU A 925 -9.06 22.90 -12.90
CA GLU A 925 -9.18 21.44 -12.92
C GLU A 925 -7.87 20.78 -13.36
N LEU A 926 -7.13 21.37 -14.30
CA LEU A 926 -5.83 20.88 -14.74
C LEU A 926 -4.75 20.98 -13.64
N ILE A 927 -4.84 22.02 -12.81
CA ILE A 927 -3.96 22.24 -11.65
C ILE A 927 -4.30 21.27 -10.52
N LEU A 928 -5.55 20.87 -10.41
CA LEU A 928 -6.02 20.04 -9.32
C LEU A 928 -5.98 18.53 -9.71
N ARG A 929 -6.13 18.13 -10.99
CA ARG A 929 -6.32 16.74 -11.47
C ARG A 929 -5.13 15.80 -11.27
N ASP A 930 -3.90 16.29 -11.32
CA ASP A 930 -2.70 15.45 -11.24
C ASP A 930 -2.38 14.93 -9.81
N TYR A 931 -3.23 15.27 -8.83
CA TYR A 931 -3.02 15.04 -7.39
C TYR A 931 -3.88 13.92 -6.80
N ALA A 932 -4.35 12.97 -7.62
CA ALA A 932 -4.86 11.72 -7.09
C ALA A 932 -3.67 10.74 -7.03
N PRO A 933 -3.17 10.38 -5.83
CA PRO A 933 -2.25 9.26 -5.63
C PRO A 933 -2.81 7.99 -6.29
N PRO A 934 -2.06 6.88 -6.38
CA PRO A 934 -2.59 5.62 -6.88
C PRO A 934 -3.62 5.08 -5.88
N TYR A 935 -4.80 5.70 -5.84
CA TYR A 935 -5.98 5.27 -5.10
C TYR A 935 -7.05 4.76 -6.08
N ALA A 936 -6.70 4.66 -7.35
CA ALA A 936 -7.53 4.14 -8.42
C ALA A 936 -7.13 2.70 -8.74
N GLY A 937 -7.00 1.87 -7.70
CA GLY A 937 -6.75 0.45 -7.82
C GLY A 937 -7.95 -0.34 -7.33
N TRP A 938 -7.94 -1.65 -7.50
CA TRP A 938 -9.09 -2.46 -7.07
C TRP A 938 -9.23 -2.51 -5.53
N VAL A 939 -10.46 -2.70 -5.06
CA VAL A 939 -10.79 -3.06 -3.66
C VAL A 939 -11.78 -4.21 -3.64
N GLU A 940 -11.74 -4.97 -2.56
CA GLU A 940 -12.60 -6.12 -2.35
C GLU A 940 -13.61 -5.81 -1.23
N PRO A 941 -14.91 -5.69 -1.56
CA PRO A 941 -15.94 -5.57 -0.55
C PRO A 941 -16.16 -6.91 0.16
N ASP A 942 -16.50 -6.84 1.43
CA ASP A 942 -16.86 -7.95 2.31
C ASP A 942 -18.38 -8.17 2.26
N PHE A 943 -19.13 -7.12 2.59
CA PHE A 943 -20.59 -7.11 2.51
C PHE A 943 -21.16 -5.73 2.21
N VAL A 944 -22.43 -5.69 1.86
CA VAL A 944 -23.26 -4.49 1.73
C VAL A 944 -24.57 -4.70 2.46
N GLN A 945 -24.98 -3.73 3.27
CA GLN A 945 -26.31 -3.68 3.87
C GLN A 945 -26.99 -2.36 3.53
N VAL A 946 -28.23 -2.43 3.09
CA VAL A 946 -29.10 -1.28 2.86
C VAL A 946 -30.13 -1.27 3.99
N ARG A 947 -30.15 -0.21 4.80
CA ARG A 947 -30.94 -0.08 6.04
C ARG A 947 -31.89 1.11 5.97
N LEU A 948 -33.06 1.02 6.60
CA LEU A 948 -33.91 2.20 6.84
C LEU A 948 -33.43 2.95 8.07
N THR A 949 -33.41 4.28 8.01
CA THR A 949 -33.04 5.13 9.15
C THR A 949 -34.20 5.41 10.10
N ALA A 950 -35.42 5.06 9.69
CA ALA A 950 -36.64 5.16 10.49
C ALA A 950 -37.55 3.97 10.17
N PRO A 951 -38.39 3.52 11.13
CA PRO A 951 -39.35 2.46 10.88
C PRO A 951 -40.25 2.80 9.69
N PRO A 952 -40.60 1.82 8.85
CA PRO A 952 -41.41 2.04 7.66
C PRO A 952 -42.85 2.50 7.96
N TYR A 953 -43.25 2.60 9.22
CA TYR A 953 -44.58 3.02 9.67
C TYR A 953 -44.47 3.99 10.86
N ARG A 954 -45.18 5.12 10.80
CA ARG A 954 -45.54 5.85 12.03
C ARG A 954 -46.69 5.09 12.68
N THR A 955 -46.67 4.92 14.00
CA THR A 955 -47.76 4.28 14.76
C THR A 955 -49.13 4.87 14.44
N GLU A 956 -49.19 6.15 14.08
CA GLU A 956 -50.41 6.88 13.67
C GLU A 956 -50.97 6.45 12.29
N GLU A 957 -50.15 5.86 11.39
CA GLU A 957 -50.60 5.38 10.06
C GLU A 957 -51.21 3.98 10.10
N VAL A 958 -51.06 3.24 11.21
CA VAL A 958 -51.66 1.89 11.36
C VAL A 958 -53.17 1.98 11.63
N ASP A 959 -53.63 3.09 12.21
CA ASP A 959 -55.05 3.31 12.56
C ASP A 959 -55.92 3.78 11.37
N GLU A 960 -55.34 4.33 10.30
CA GLU A 960 -56.09 4.83 9.14
C GLU A 960 -56.28 3.82 7.99
N ILE A 961 -55.74 2.60 8.08
CA ILE A 961 -55.79 1.63 6.98
C ILE A 961 -56.78 0.50 7.29
N GLY A 962 -58.07 0.82 7.17
CA GLY A 962 -59.19 -0.09 7.47
C GLY A 962 -59.45 -1.22 6.46
N HIS A 963 -58.63 -1.39 5.42
CA HIS A 963 -58.82 -2.41 4.38
C HIS A 963 -57.53 -3.14 4.05
N TYR A 964 -57.17 -4.10 4.88
CA TYR A 964 -56.07 -5.03 4.60
C TYR A 964 -56.59 -6.45 4.40
N THR A 965 -55.95 -7.16 3.47
CA THR A 965 -56.12 -8.60 3.34
C THR A 965 -55.42 -9.31 4.51
N PRO A 966 -55.80 -10.55 4.88
CA PRO A 966 -55.13 -11.29 5.95
C PRO A 966 -53.60 -11.34 5.82
N SER A 967 -53.06 -11.35 4.60
CA SER A 967 -51.60 -11.31 4.35
C SER A 967 -50.93 -9.98 4.69
N ASP A 968 -51.60 -8.85 4.52
CA ASP A 968 -51.04 -7.53 4.84
C ASP A 968 -51.04 -7.29 6.35
N LEU A 969 -52.09 -7.74 7.03
CA LEU A 969 -52.21 -7.76 8.49
C LEU A 969 -51.15 -8.68 9.12
N LEU A 970 -50.84 -9.80 8.47
CA LEU A 970 -49.77 -10.71 8.88
C LEU A 970 -48.37 -10.12 8.61
N ALA A 971 -48.17 -9.33 7.56
CA ALA A 971 -46.92 -8.62 7.31
C ALA A 971 -46.68 -7.51 8.35
N ALA A 972 -47.75 -6.81 8.78
CA ALA A 972 -47.70 -5.86 9.88
C ALA A 972 -47.45 -6.55 11.23
N LEU A 973 -48.08 -7.72 11.49
CA LEU A 973 -47.80 -8.56 12.66
C LEU A 973 -46.36 -9.09 12.67
N ARG A 974 -45.81 -9.53 11.53
CA ARG A 974 -44.38 -9.90 11.40
C ARG A 974 -43.45 -8.74 11.74
N ALA A 975 -43.84 -7.50 11.43
CA ALA A 975 -43.07 -6.31 11.83
C ALA A 975 -43.21 -5.96 13.32
N LEU A 976 -44.26 -6.44 13.99
CA LEU A 976 -44.56 -6.20 15.42
C LEU A 976 -44.04 -7.32 16.34
N GLU A 977 -44.25 -8.61 16.02
CA GLU A 977 -43.82 -9.77 16.82
C GLU A 977 -42.29 -9.97 16.82
N PHE A 978 -41.60 -9.64 15.72
CA PHE A 978 -40.12 -9.65 15.72
C PHE A 978 -39.51 -8.49 16.53
N ASN A 979 -40.31 -7.50 16.94
CA ASN A 979 -39.83 -6.28 17.59
C ASN A 979 -40.01 -6.23 19.12
N TYR A 980 -40.90 -7.02 19.71
CA TYR A 980 -41.22 -6.92 21.14
C TYR A 980 -41.16 -8.27 21.86
N GLY A 981 -39.93 -8.73 22.11
CA GLY A 981 -39.66 -9.81 23.08
C GLY A 981 -39.68 -9.33 24.53
N GLU A 982 -39.39 -8.05 24.81
CA GLU A 982 -39.44 -7.47 26.16
C GLU A 982 -39.75 -5.96 26.11
N CYS A 983 -41.03 -5.56 25.94
CA CYS A 983 -41.51 -4.25 26.38
C CYS A 983 -43.04 -4.23 26.53
N GLU A 984 -43.48 -4.32 27.78
CA GLU A 984 -44.84 -4.61 28.26
C GLU A 984 -45.87 -3.46 28.14
N LYS A 985 -45.79 -2.55 27.16
CA LYS A 985 -46.54 -1.28 27.22
C LYS A 985 -47.46 -0.92 26.05
N SER A 986 -48.00 -1.89 25.34
CA SER A 986 -49.21 -1.66 24.53
C SER A 986 -50.32 -2.63 24.93
N ALA A 987 -51.23 -2.15 25.78
CA ALA A 987 -52.42 -2.90 26.21
C ALA A 987 -53.32 -3.29 25.01
N GLU A 988 -53.29 -2.52 23.93
CA GLU A 988 -54.11 -2.76 22.74
C GLU A 988 -53.56 -3.89 21.86
N VAL A 989 -52.23 -3.98 21.71
CA VAL A 989 -51.59 -5.08 20.99
C VAL A 989 -51.71 -6.40 21.77
N HIS A 990 -51.59 -6.36 23.10
CA HIS A 990 -51.79 -7.54 23.94
C HIS A 990 -53.25 -8.06 23.86
N ALA A 991 -54.23 -7.16 23.84
CA ALA A 991 -55.63 -7.51 23.66
C ALA A 991 -55.95 -8.05 22.25
N TYR A 992 -55.18 -7.67 21.22
CA TYR A 992 -55.34 -8.22 19.87
C TYR A 992 -54.69 -9.60 19.73
N ALA A 993 -53.48 -9.79 20.27
CA ALA A 993 -52.79 -11.08 20.31
C ALA A 993 -53.58 -12.13 21.12
N GLN A 994 -54.17 -11.74 22.26
CA GLN A 994 -55.06 -12.62 23.04
C GLN A 994 -56.29 -13.06 22.24
N ARG A 995 -56.97 -12.13 21.54
CA ARG A 995 -58.13 -12.47 20.69
C ARG A 995 -57.77 -13.40 19.53
N LEU A 996 -56.56 -13.28 18.99
CA LEU A 996 -56.07 -14.17 17.93
C LEU A 996 -55.73 -15.56 18.49
N LYS A 997 -55.11 -15.62 19.68
CA LYS A 997 -54.81 -16.87 20.39
C LYS A 997 -56.10 -17.62 20.74
N GLU A 998 -57.11 -16.94 21.26
CA GLU A 998 -58.44 -17.51 21.53
C GLU A 998 -59.09 -18.05 20.26
N ARG A 999 -58.92 -17.37 19.12
CA ARG A 999 -59.51 -17.77 17.84
C ARG A 999 -58.80 -18.96 17.18
N VAL A 1000 -57.47 -19.05 17.31
CA VAL A 1000 -56.69 -20.24 16.91
C VAL A 1000 -57.01 -21.42 17.82
N GLN A 1001 -57.14 -21.18 19.12
CA GLN A 1001 -57.51 -22.22 20.08
C GLN A 1001 -58.93 -22.75 19.81
N THR A 1002 -59.87 -21.87 19.46
CA THR A 1002 -61.21 -22.29 19.00
C THR A 1002 -61.15 -23.12 17.72
N LEU A 1003 -60.29 -22.76 16.75
CA LEU A 1003 -60.11 -23.54 15.51
C LEU A 1003 -59.48 -24.92 15.77
N VAL A 1004 -58.52 -25.00 16.69
CA VAL A 1004 -57.86 -26.26 17.11
C VAL A 1004 -58.82 -27.17 17.88
N GLU A 1005 -59.70 -26.60 18.69
CA GLU A 1005 -60.75 -27.33 19.42
C GLU A 1005 -61.90 -27.81 18.51
N MET A 1006 -62.06 -27.22 17.33
CA MET A 1006 -63.03 -27.66 16.31
C MET A 1006 -62.53 -28.82 15.44
N VAL A 1007 -61.25 -29.17 15.51
CA VAL A 1007 -60.68 -30.33 14.79
C VAL A 1007 -61.02 -31.61 15.56
N ASP A 1008 -61.77 -32.52 14.94
CA ASP A 1008 -61.95 -33.87 15.48
C ASP A 1008 -60.71 -34.70 15.20
N TRP A 1009 -59.80 -34.75 16.18
CA TRP A 1009 -58.53 -35.46 16.12
C TRP A 1009 -58.66 -36.99 16.02
N SER A 1010 -59.88 -37.53 16.08
CA SER A 1010 -60.15 -38.96 15.86
C SER A 1010 -60.44 -39.33 14.39
N ALA A 1011 -60.54 -38.35 13.50
CA ALA A 1011 -60.72 -38.55 12.06
C ALA A 1011 -59.44 -39.06 11.36
N PRO A 1012 -59.54 -39.78 10.22
CA PRO A 1012 -58.37 -40.33 9.53
C PRO A 1012 -57.44 -39.20 9.02
N PRO A 1013 -56.10 -39.42 8.99
CA PRO A 1013 -55.09 -38.40 8.72
C PRO A 1013 -55.28 -37.55 7.44
N PRO A 1014 -55.82 -38.07 6.31
CA PRO A 1014 -56.04 -37.26 5.11
C PRO A 1014 -56.98 -36.08 5.32
N ASP A 1015 -57.97 -36.19 6.23
CA ASP A 1015 -58.95 -35.13 6.47
C ASP A 1015 -58.35 -34.00 7.34
N ILE A 1016 -57.51 -34.34 8.32
CA ILE A 1016 -56.77 -33.36 9.12
C ILE A 1016 -55.71 -32.65 8.27
N MET A 1017 -55.01 -33.40 7.40
CA MET A 1017 -53.99 -32.82 6.52
C MET A 1017 -54.61 -31.99 5.39
N ALA A 1018 -55.81 -32.31 4.90
CA ALA A 1018 -56.56 -31.47 3.97
C ALA A 1018 -57.03 -30.17 4.64
N LEU A 1019 -57.50 -30.23 5.89
CA LEU A 1019 -57.88 -29.04 6.67
C LEU A 1019 -56.65 -28.14 6.93
N LEU A 1020 -55.51 -28.74 7.30
CA LEU A 1020 -54.24 -28.01 7.52
C LEU A 1020 -53.62 -27.50 6.21
N ALA A 1021 -53.84 -28.18 5.07
CA ALA A 1021 -53.39 -27.74 3.75
C ALA A 1021 -54.25 -26.60 3.18
N GLU A 1022 -55.56 -26.54 3.49
CA GLU A 1022 -56.37 -25.34 3.20
C GLU A 1022 -55.95 -24.15 4.07
N MET A 1023 -55.39 -24.40 5.25
CA MET A 1023 -54.83 -23.39 6.16
C MET A 1023 -53.35 -23.07 5.89
N ALA A 1024 -52.78 -23.40 4.72
CA ALA A 1024 -51.34 -23.35 4.40
C ALA A 1024 -50.67 -21.96 4.56
N ASP A 1025 -50.56 -21.51 5.80
CA ASP A 1025 -49.77 -20.40 6.30
C ASP A 1025 -48.68 -20.97 7.23
N PRO A 1026 -47.39 -20.76 6.92
CA PRO A 1026 -46.26 -21.26 7.74
C PRO A 1026 -46.33 -20.86 9.23
N THR A 1027 -47.10 -19.82 9.58
CA THR A 1027 -47.19 -19.26 10.93
C THR A 1027 -48.17 -20.01 11.83
N ILE A 1028 -49.33 -20.44 11.29
CA ILE A 1028 -50.21 -21.41 11.97
C ILE A 1028 -49.42 -22.70 12.23
N TRP A 1029 -48.51 -23.03 11.31
CA TRP A 1029 -47.63 -24.18 11.45
C TRP A 1029 -46.58 -24.04 12.55
N VAL A 1030 -46.01 -22.85 12.77
CA VAL A 1030 -45.15 -22.58 13.93
C VAL A 1030 -45.94 -22.69 15.24
N LEU A 1031 -47.15 -22.13 15.31
CA LEU A 1031 -48.00 -22.19 16.51
C LEU A 1031 -48.48 -23.62 16.82
N VAL A 1032 -48.89 -24.38 15.81
CA VAL A 1032 -49.25 -25.80 15.96
C VAL A 1032 -48.01 -26.63 16.31
N ARG A 1033 -46.82 -26.33 15.76
CA ARG A 1033 -45.55 -26.97 16.14
C ARG A 1033 -45.16 -26.66 17.58
N GLU A 1034 -45.35 -25.43 18.04
CA GLU A 1034 -45.04 -24.99 19.41
C GLU A 1034 -46.05 -25.56 20.42
N TRP A 1035 -47.31 -25.66 20.04
CA TRP A 1035 -48.33 -26.38 20.82
C TRP A 1035 -48.05 -27.88 20.86
N LEU A 1036 -47.76 -28.52 19.71
CA LEU A 1036 -47.38 -29.93 19.62
C LEU A 1036 -46.09 -30.21 20.41
N SER A 1037 -45.09 -29.33 20.38
CA SER A 1037 -43.87 -29.50 21.16
C SER A 1037 -44.11 -29.38 22.67
N GLN A 1038 -45.04 -28.52 23.11
CA GLN A 1038 -45.48 -28.42 24.51
C GLN A 1038 -46.33 -29.62 24.97
N GLN A 1039 -47.15 -30.21 24.09
CA GLN A 1039 -47.95 -31.41 24.41
C GLN A 1039 -47.12 -32.70 24.36
N LEU A 1040 -46.19 -32.81 23.40
CA LEU A 1040 -45.33 -33.99 23.22
C LEU A 1040 -44.14 -34.05 24.18
N THR A 1041 -43.72 -32.92 24.78
CA THR A 1041 -42.70 -32.92 25.85
C THR A 1041 -43.19 -33.59 27.14
N ALA A 1042 -44.51 -33.82 27.28
CA ALA A 1042 -45.08 -34.36 28.50
C ALA A 1042 -44.92 -35.89 28.70
N ASN A 1043 -44.48 -36.68 27.70
CA ASN A 1043 -44.45 -38.15 27.84
C ASN A 1043 -43.43 -38.90 26.93
N LEU A 1044 -42.16 -38.49 26.92
CA LEU A 1044 -41.12 -39.18 26.13
C LEU A 1044 -40.37 -40.30 26.87
N ASP A 1045 -40.60 -40.51 28.16
CA ASP A 1045 -39.97 -41.63 28.90
C ASP A 1045 -40.77 -42.93 28.72
N THR A 1046 -41.10 -43.26 27.47
CA THR A 1046 -41.85 -44.47 27.13
C THR A 1046 -40.89 -45.59 26.77
N THR A 1047 -40.99 -46.69 27.53
CA THR A 1047 -40.27 -47.92 27.25
C THR A 1047 -41.24 -48.93 26.63
N LEU A 1048 -41.01 -49.27 25.37
CA LEU A 1048 -41.80 -50.28 24.65
C LEU A 1048 -41.41 -51.66 25.15
N VAL A 1049 -42.37 -52.34 25.76
CA VAL A 1049 -42.24 -53.70 26.26
C VAL A 1049 -42.83 -54.69 25.28
N ASP A 1050 -42.28 -55.90 25.21
CA ASP A 1050 -42.88 -56.99 24.42
C ASP A 1050 -44.15 -57.54 25.10
N SER A 1051 -44.80 -58.53 24.46
CA SER A 1051 -46.04 -59.15 24.97
C SER A 1051 -45.89 -59.84 26.34
N ASN A 1052 -44.67 -60.06 26.82
CA ASN A 1052 -44.38 -60.62 28.13
C ASN A 1052 -44.00 -59.53 29.16
N GLY A 1053 -44.08 -58.25 28.77
CA GLY A 1053 -43.76 -57.10 29.63
C GLY A 1053 -42.27 -56.77 29.72
N VAL A 1054 -41.41 -57.35 28.88
CA VAL A 1054 -39.96 -57.06 28.90
C VAL A 1054 -39.63 -55.86 28.04
N ALA A 1055 -38.96 -54.86 28.61
CA ALA A 1055 -38.50 -53.65 27.92
C ALA A 1055 -37.53 -53.99 26.77
N LYS A 1056 -37.88 -53.61 25.54
CA LYS A 1056 -37.07 -53.86 24.34
C LYS A 1056 -36.50 -52.58 23.74
N LEU A 1057 -37.28 -51.51 23.71
CA LEU A 1057 -36.89 -50.22 23.14
C LEU A 1057 -37.27 -49.10 24.09
N ARG A 1058 -36.37 -48.15 24.32
CA ARG A 1058 -36.70 -46.88 24.98
C ARG A 1058 -36.64 -45.76 23.97
N VAL A 1059 -37.68 -44.92 23.91
CA VAL A 1059 -37.68 -43.75 23.05
C VAL A 1059 -36.80 -42.67 23.70
N LEU A 1060 -35.73 -42.26 23.03
CA LEU A 1060 -34.80 -41.24 23.54
C LEU A 1060 -35.24 -39.82 23.17
N GLY A 1061 -36.06 -39.69 22.14
CA GLY A 1061 -36.59 -38.41 21.68
C GLY A 1061 -37.05 -38.48 20.23
N TYR A 1062 -37.51 -37.36 19.71
CA TYR A 1062 -37.89 -37.23 18.31
C TYR A 1062 -37.37 -35.92 17.72
N LYS A 1063 -37.27 -35.86 16.39
CA LYS A 1063 -36.98 -34.64 15.64
C LYS A 1063 -37.96 -34.54 14.48
N LEU A 1064 -38.79 -33.50 14.52
CA LEU A 1064 -39.61 -33.09 13.39
C LEU A 1064 -38.74 -32.31 12.41
N TRP A 1065 -38.59 -32.83 11.20
CA TRP A 1065 -37.85 -32.14 10.14
C TRP A 1065 -38.83 -31.49 9.17
N SER A 1066 -38.65 -30.20 8.90
CA SER A 1066 -39.43 -29.48 7.89
C SER A 1066 -38.79 -29.69 6.52
N PRO A 1067 -39.55 -29.94 5.45
CA PRO A 1067 -39.00 -29.90 4.11
C PRO A 1067 -38.68 -28.45 3.74
N ILE A 1068 -37.72 -28.31 2.83
CA ILE A 1068 -37.53 -27.12 2.00
C ILE A 1068 -38.88 -26.85 1.29
N PRO A 1069 -39.30 -25.59 1.04
CA PRO A 1069 -40.67 -25.25 0.61
C PRO A 1069 -41.25 -25.96 -0.64
N ASN A 1070 -40.46 -26.75 -1.36
CA ASN A 1070 -40.84 -27.39 -2.61
C ASN A 1070 -40.98 -28.94 -2.56
N GLU A 1071 -40.75 -29.59 -1.41
CA GLU A 1071 -40.98 -31.05 -1.28
C GLU A 1071 -42.15 -31.33 -0.33
N GLN A 1072 -43.22 -31.94 -0.85
CA GLN A 1072 -44.43 -32.25 -0.07
C GLN A 1072 -44.22 -33.53 0.76
N GLY A 1073 -43.79 -33.37 2.01
CA GLY A 1073 -43.80 -34.44 3.01
C GLY A 1073 -43.07 -34.04 4.30
N THR A 1074 -43.61 -34.42 5.46
CA THR A 1074 -42.97 -34.21 6.77
C THR A 1074 -42.30 -35.51 7.22
N GLU A 1075 -41.01 -35.46 7.56
CA GLU A 1075 -40.30 -36.62 8.12
C GLU A 1075 -40.22 -36.47 9.65
N LEU A 1076 -40.88 -37.36 10.38
CA LEU A 1076 -40.71 -37.51 11.83
C LEU A 1076 -39.66 -38.57 12.09
N ARG A 1077 -38.51 -38.18 12.64
CA ARG A 1077 -37.48 -39.13 13.07
C ARG A 1077 -37.61 -39.39 14.56
N LEU A 1078 -37.87 -40.65 14.92
CA LEU A 1078 -37.84 -41.13 16.29
C LEU A 1078 -36.48 -41.76 16.57
N TYR A 1079 -35.88 -41.42 17.71
CA TYR A 1079 -34.61 -41.98 18.17
C TYR A 1079 -34.89 -42.97 19.29
N PHE A 1080 -34.34 -44.17 19.18
CA PHE A 1080 -34.54 -45.25 20.16
C PHE A 1080 -33.21 -45.77 20.68
N GLU A 1081 -33.21 -46.19 21.94
CA GLU A 1081 -32.20 -47.05 22.54
C GLU A 1081 -32.71 -48.49 22.54
N VAL A 1082 -31.93 -49.41 21.98
CA VAL A 1082 -32.26 -50.84 22.00
C VAL A 1082 -31.76 -51.44 23.31
N LEU A 1083 -32.70 -51.74 24.21
CA LEU A 1083 -32.39 -52.24 25.55
C LEU A 1083 -32.17 -53.76 25.57
N ASP A 1084 -32.77 -54.50 24.64
CA ASP A 1084 -32.61 -55.95 24.51
C ASP A 1084 -32.93 -56.44 23.07
N ARG A 1085 -32.56 -57.68 22.73
CA ARG A 1085 -32.63 -58.24 21.37
C ARG A 1085 -34.06 -58.25 20.82
N VAL A 1086 -34.27 -57.49 19.74
CA VAL A 1086 -35.56 -57.31 19.06
C VAL A 1086 -35.73 -58.41 18.00
N ALA A 1087 -36.29 -59.55 18.39
CA ALA A 1087 -36.30 -60.77 17.56
C ALA A 1087 -37.48 -60.89 16.57
N ARG A 1088 -38.35 -59.87 16.46
CA ARG A 1088 -39.49 -59.81 15.52
C ARG A 1088 -39.63 -58.40 14.95
N ASP A 1089 -40.27 -58.27 13.80
CA ASP A 1089 -40.66 -56.99 13.22
C ASP A 1089 -41.77 -56.37 14.08
N TYR A 1090 -41.53 -55.16 14.61
CA TYR A 1090 -42.52 -54.39 15.34
C TYR A 1090 -43.06 -53.27 14.43
N THR A 1091 -44.37 -53.04 14.46
CA THR A 1091 -45.00 -51.90 13.81
C THR A 1091 -45.27 -50.83 14.86
N ILE A 1092 -44.65 -49.67 14.71
CA ILE A 1092 -44.87 -48.50 15.56
C ILE A 1092 -45.97 -47.68 14.86
N PHE A 1093 -47.12 -47.52 15.53
CA PHE A 1093 -48.22 -46.68 15.04
C PHE A 1093 -48.04 -45.23 15.48
#